data_AF-A0A7S4UT63-F1
#
_entry.id   AF-A0A7S4UT63-F1
#
_cell.length_a   1.000
_cell.length_b   1.000
_cell.length_c   1.000
_cell.angle_alpha   90.00
_cell.angle_beta   90.00
_cell.angle_gamma   90.00
#
_symmetry.space_group_name_H-M   'P 1'
#
loop_
_entity.id
_entity.type
_entity.pdbx_description
1 polymer ?
#
loop_
_entity_poly.entity_id
_entity_poly.type
_entity_poly.pdbx_seq_one_letter_code
_entity_poly.pdbx_strand_id
1 'polypeptide(L)'
;PFWISGDSSVVGGRPAHAWVAPAPACAPLGIVMRFFSFLQKCSVLGLRLGRFLLTANVEQYFLYNGILYLILGGVTYLAHEETHAFLCNVPPQSAYGGRGCDFCSDKLLLCPKMDCWWMAENLTFIKSANSPDKAYYQQRLESALDADCRDLVVDADGPREMLSGIIARRSSSGGAAPTAGCVAYHCAVLLNAVLRSHSTDLAGLGLDGDATCTDAYGVKLAATPARAKACTCDNEVQALTVEEASSFASLCGPMADELTGLDMFRLNLKKSKDDCYADTSIGYYTRIANTQPERAMLTFNNRNCSYLTQAAFTAFEWFALKDYETSLYTLGRTPYKFNVPSICTLDFCEIFNSTLYYSKCDWTGDPSLAAMTMNDFDSLASSCPGHGFTVEAICRIANNGPTSLCSQYAASPASSHAGGSPAATPSLPTPASGGATSRRLASTAGRRPPGAIARAVATGGGPRPCVAGPGEVGRVSAPGSADVLSNLQSGLTGKRAPPLLAPLLAVSPAPAKAGGEARQLQSVATAAPSVHNDDLHDWTVSAYSQCTCLQQCTEGMQYRSVTCPSGMTCKEPKPPTSKACQCGHCTDCKIEAVLLGLVVTYAFQGASCLLLGVAFWSVSYLREDDLSEMRFGTKFLGCFCKAWPLLVRLVVYVTLLFVLYISFAVIPGTGYMDLCSSVESLWLLAIVISVCFVLQLAAGIVMTRKPMPPWLHNSVKKGLATLLMAPIRAIGP
;
A
#
# COMPACT_ATOMS: atom_id res chain seq x y z
N PRO A 1 29.47 -52.56 19.77
CA PRO A 1 30.86 -52.77 20.24
C PRO A 1 31.22 -51.72 21.31
N PHE A 2 31.99 -52.11 22.31
CA PHE A 2 32.56 -51.31 23.42
C PHE A 2 32.87 -49.83 23.07
N TRP A 3 32.28 -48.85 23.78
CA TRP A 3 32.89 -48.04 24.87
C TRP A 3 33.71 -46.82 24.36
N ILE A 4 34.03 -45.78 25.16
CA ILE A 4 33.89 -45.57 26.62
C ILE A 4 33.19 -44.21 26.95
N SER A 5 33.43 -43.61 28.13
CA SER A 5 32.81 -42.38 28.65
C SER A 5 33.61 -41.10 28.36
N GLY A 6 32.98 -39.93 28.58
CA GLY A 6 33.65 -38.62 28.62
C GLY A 6 32.72 -37.50 29.06
N ASP A 7 32.66 -37.21 30.36
CA ASP A 7 31.96 -36.03 30.91
C ASP A 7 32.78 -34.75 30.69
N SER A 8 32.12 -33.65 30.31
CA SER A 8 32.67 -32.29 30.37
C SER A 8 31.54 -31.26 30.34
N SER A 9 31.40 -30.50 31.42
CA SER A 9 30.37 -29.48 31.58
C SER A 9 30.75 -28.16 30.90
N VAL A 10 29.93 -27.71 29.94
CA VAL A 10 30.00 -26.35 29.38
C VAL A 10 28.59 -25.77 29.31
N VAL A 11 28.42 -24.56 29.83
CA VAL A 11 27.15 -23.80 29.74
C VAL A 11 27.03 -23.23 28.33
N GLY A 12 26.57 -24.06 27.39
CA GLY A 12 26.29 -23.65 26.02
C GLY A 12 24.95 -22.93 25.90
N GLY A 13 24.98 -21.63 25.60
CA GLY A 13 23.77 -20.88 25.24
C GLY A 13 23.12 -21.46 23.97
N ARG A 14 21.79 -21.52 23.93
CA ARG A 14 21.06 -21.93 22.73
C ARG A 14 21.36 -20.95 21.59
N PRO A 15 21.89 -21.37 20.43
CA PRO A 15 21.85 -20.52 19.26
C PRO A 15 20.38 -20.28 18.89
N ALA A 16 19.98 -19.02 18.74
CA ALA A 16 18.67 -18.71 18.20
C ALA A 16 18.63 -19.24 16.75
N HIS A 17 17.76 -20.22 16.48
CA HIS A 17 17.50 -20.66 15.11
C HIS A 17 16.87 -19.49 14.35
N ALA A 18 17.69 -18.80 13.57
CA ALA A 18 17.22 -17.80 12.62
C ALA A 18 16.28 -18.49 11.63
N TRP A 19 14.97 -18.22 11.78
CA TRP A 19 13.97 -18.61 10.79
C TRP A 19 14.19 -17.75 9.55
N VAL A 20 15.12 -18.18 8.70
CA VAL A 20 15.23 -17.71 7.32
C VAL A 20 13.90 -18.07 6.66
N ALA A 21 13.00 -17.10 6.56
CA ALA A 21 11.76 -17.27 5.82
C ALA A 21 12.11 -17.71 4.40
N PRO A 22 11.46 -18.76 3.86
CA PRO A 22 11.73 -19.18 2.49
C PRO A 22 11.42 -18.00 1.57
N ALA A 23 12.40 -17.58 0.78
CA ALA A 23 12.22 -16.52 -0.21
C ALA A 23 10.98 -16.84 -1.09
N PRO A 24 10.18 -15.84 -1.48
CA PRO A 24 8.99 -16.07 -2.30
C PRO A 24 9.39 -16.84 -3.55
N ALA A 25 8.94 -18.10 -3.61
CA ALA A 25 9.44 -19.06 -4.60
C ALA A 25 9.10 -18.58 -6.02
N CYS A 26 9.89 -19.03 -7.00
CA CYS A 26 9.71 -18.72 -8.42
C CYS A 26 8.41 -19.33 -8.99
N ALA A 27 7.27 -18.77 -8.61
CA ALA A 27 5.93 -19.16 -9.02
C ALA A 27 5.73 -19.25 -10.55
N PRO A 28 6.23 -18.33 -11.41
CA PRO A 28 6.02 -18.45 -12.86
C PRO A 28 6.60 -19.74 -13.43
N LEU A 29 7.75 -20.23 -12.94
CA LEU A 29 8.34 -21.51 -13.38
C LEU A 29 7.40 -22.70 -13.12
N GLY A 30 6.57 -22.66 -12.07
CA GLY A 30 5.55 -23.66 -11.79
C GLY A 30 4.38 -23.62 -12.78
N ILE A 31 3.95 -22.43 -13.19
CA ILE A 31 2.90 -22.24 -14.20
C ILE A 31 3.43 -22.63 -15.59
N VAL A 32 4.59 -22.11 -15.97
CA VAL A 32 5.27 -22.38 -17.24
C VAL A 32 5.56 -23.88 -17.42
N MET A 33 6.09 -24.59 -16.43
CA MET A 33 6.30 -26.05 -16.57
C MET A 33 5.00 -26.85 -16.61
N ARG A 34 3.96 -26.44 -15.86
CA ARG A 34 2.61 -27.04 -16.00
C ARG A 34 2.04 -26.79 -17.40
N PHE A 35 2.27 -25.61 -17.97
CA PHE A 35 1.84 -25.25 -19.30
C PHE A 35 2.62 -25.94 -20.41
N PHE A 36 3.94 -26.10 -20.32
CA PHE A 36 4.71 -26.94 -21.26
C PHE A 36 4.27 -28.41 -21.19
N SER A 37 3.98 -28.93 -19.99
CA SER A 37 3.38 -30.26 -19.83
C SER A 37 1.97 -30.34 -20.45
N PHE A 38 1.18 -29.26 -20.36
CA PHE A 38 -0.12 -29.14 -21.01
C PHE A 38 0.02 -29.10 -22.54
N LEU A 39 0.87 -28.24 -23.11
CA LEU A 39 1.17 -28.17 -24.55
C LEU A 39 1.66 -29.51 -25.10
N GLN A 40 2.55 -30.22 -24.39
CA GLN A 40 3.04 -31.53 -24.80
C GLN A 40 1.92 -32.59 -24.80
N LYS A 41 1.00 -32.52 -23.83
CA LYS A 41 -0.22 -33.36 -23.83
C LYS A 41 -1.18 -32.94 -24.93
N CYS A 42 -1.31 -31.64 -25.22
CA CYS A 42 -2.14 -31.07 -26.27
C CYS A 42 -1.61 -31.34 -27.68
N SER A 43 -0.31 -31.53 -27.90
CA SER A 43 0.24 -31.93 -29.20
C SER A 43 -0.02 -33.43 -29.49
N VAL A 44 0.16 -34.29 -28.49
CA VAL A 44 -0.21 -35.73 -28.58
C VAL A 44 -1.72 -35.89 -28.70
N LEU A 45 -2.51 -35.13 -27.93
CA LEU A 45 -3.95 -35.07 -28.07
C LEU A 45 -4.34 -34.53 -29.44
N GLY A 46 -3.71 -33.46 -29.92
CA GLY A 46 -3.96 -32.82 -31.22
C GLY A 46 -3.65 -33.73 -32.41
N LEU A 47 -2.63 -34.58 -32.34
CA LEU A 47 -2.37 -35.63 -33.33
C LEU A 47 -3.48 -36.70 -33.35
N ARG A 48 -3.95 -37.13 -32.16
CA ARG A 48 -5.08 -38.07 -32.05
C ARG A 48 -6.39 -37.44 -32.51
N LEU A 49 -6.64 -36.19 -32.13
CA LEU A 49 -7.81 -35.40 -32.48
C LEU A 49 -7.83 -35.09 -33.98
N GLY A 50 -6.68 -34.74 -34.58
CA GLY A 50 -6.55 -34.53 -36.02
C GLY A 50 -6.86 -35.81 -36.82
N ARG A 51 -6.32 -36.96 -36.38
CA ARG A 51 -6.65 -38.26 -36.99
C ARG A 51 -8.13 -38.61 -36.84
N PHE A 52 -8.74 -38.27 -35.71
CA PHE A 52 -10.17 -38.44 -35.45
C PHE A 52 -11.04 -37.48 -36.30
N LEU A 53 -10.68 -36.20 -36.42
CA LEU A 53 -11.37 -35.19 -37.22
C LEU A 53 -11.33 -35.51 -38.73
N LEU A 54 -10.21 -36.08 -39.19
CA LEU A 54 -10.11 -36.63 -40.55
C LEU A 54 -11.16 -37.73 -40.79
N THR A 55 -11.42 -38.59 -39.81
CA THR A 55 -12.50 -39.62 -39.89
C THR A 55 -13.89 -39.13 -39.51
N ALA A 56 -14.05 -37.94 -38.90
CA ALA A 56 -15.31 -37.54 -38.28
C ALA A 56 -16.47 -37.33 -39.27
N ASN A 57 -17.67 -37.73 -38.84
CA ASN A 57 -18.94 -37.40 -39.50
C ASN A 57 -19.35 -35.95 -39.20
N VAL A 58 -20.33 -35.40 -39.93
CA VAL A 58 -20.82 -34.02 -39.77
C VAL A 58 -21.35 -33.77 -38.35
N GLU A 59 -22.15 -34.69 -37.81
CA GLU A 59 -22.66 -34.67 -36.43
C GLU A 59 -21.53 -34.53 -35.40
N GLN A 60 -20.52 -35.39 -35.52
CA GLN A 60 -19.34 -35.42 -34.66
C GLN A 60 -18.56 -34.10 -34.78
N TYR A 61 -18.36 -33.59 -35.99
CA TYR A 61 -17.69 -32.31 -36.19
C TYR A 61 -18.39 -31.17 -35.43
N PHE A 62 -19.72 -31.07 -35.52
CA PHE A 62 -20.47 -30.04 -34.77
C PHE A 62 -20.40 -30.29 -33.25
N LEU A 63 -20.53 -31.53 -32.78
CA LEU A 63 -20.37 -31.89 -31.37
C LEU A 63 -19.00 -31.50 -30.81
N TYR A 64 -17.90 -31.90 -31.46
CA TYR A 64 -16.54 -31.64 -30.99
C TYR A 64 -16.15 -30.16 -31.09
N ASN A 65 -16.60 -29.43 -32.12
CA ASN A 65 -16.43 -27.97 -32.15
C ASN A 65 -17.25 -27.29 -31.04
N GLY A 66 -18.48 -27.76 -30.77
CA GLY A 66 -19.29 -27.25 -29.65
C GLY A 66 -18.58 -27.37 -28.30
N ILE A 67 -18.05 -28.56 -27.99
CA ILE A 67 -17.23 -28.80 -26.79
C ILE A 67 -15.97 -27.91 -26.80
N LEU A 68 -15.25 -27.82 -27.92
CA LEU A 68 -14.01 -27.04 -28.01
C LEU A 68 -14.26 -25.54 -27.80
N TYR A 69 -15.33 -24.97 -28.38
CA TYR A 69 -15.70 -23.57 -28.15
C TYR A 69 -16.10 -23.32 -26.68
N LEU A 70 -16.83 -24.23 -26.03
CA LEU A 70 -17.12 -24.08 -24.60
C LEU A 70 -15.87 -24.15 -23.72
N ILE A 71 -14.90 -25.02 -24.06
CA ILE A 71 -13.59 -25.07 -23.37
C ILE A 71 -12.81 -23.77 -23.57
N LEU A 72 -12.74 -23.24 -24.80
CA LEU A 72 -12.05 -21.98 -25.10
C LEU A 72 -12.74 -20.79 -24.40
N GLY A 73 -14.07 -20.73 -24.40
CA GLY A 73 -14.84 -19.73 -23.66
C GLY A 73 -14.57 -19.79 -22.15
N GLY A 74 -14.55 -20.99 -21.57
CA GLY A 74 -14.23 -21.18 -20.15
C GLY A 74 -12.79 -20.78 -19.79
N VAL A 75 -11.80 -21.12 -20.62
CA VAL A 75 -10.41 -20.68 -20.43
C VAL A 75 -10.27 -19.17 -20.59
N THR A 76 -10.97 -18.56 -21.57
CA THR A 76 -10.97 -17.11 -21.77
C THR A 76 -11.63 -16.39 -20.57
N TYR A 77 -12.68 -16.96 -19.97
CA TYR A 77 -13.32 -16.42 -18.78
C TYR A 77 -12.40 -16.46 -17.55
N LEU A 78 -11.71 -17.58 -17.32
CA LEU A 78 -10.74 -17.67 -16.21
C LEU A 78 -9.57 -16.69 -16.39
N ALA A 79 -9.07 -16.55 -17.63
CA ALA A 79 -8.02 -15.59 -17.95
C ALA A 79 -8.50 -14.13 -17.92
N HIS A 80 -9.80 -13.84 -18.06
CA HIS A 80 -10.38 -12.51 -17.89
C HIS A 80 -10.25 -12.04 -16.43
N GLU A 81 -10.62 -12.89 -15.46
CA GLU A 81 -10.46 -12.59 -14.03
C GLU A 81 -8.98 -12.34 -13.67
N GLU A 82 -8.06 -13.20 -14.13
CA GLU A 82 -6.61 -13.01 -13.92
C GLU A 82 -6.07 -11.74 -14.61
N THR A 83 -6.55 -11.42 -15.81
CA THR A 83 -6.14 -10.21 -16.56
C THR A 83 -6.66 -8.94 -15.87
N HIS A 84 -7.92 -8.91 -15.44
CA HIS A 84 -8.48 -7.80 -14.68
C HIS A 84 -7.69 -7.58 -13.39
N ALA A 85 -7.51 -8.64 -12.58
CA ALA A 85 -6.72 -8.58 -11.35
C ALA A 85 -5.26 -8.11 -11.60
N PHE A 86 -4.64 -8.50 -12.72
CA PHE A 86 -3.32 -7.97 -13.09
C PHE A 86 -3.38 -6.47 -13.41
N LEU A 87 -4.29 -6.04 -14.31
CA LEU A 87 -4.41 -4.63 -14.72
C LEU A 87 -4.75 -3.70 -13.54
N CYS A 88 -5.49 -4.20 -12.55
CA CYS A 88 -5.75 -3.52 -11.28
C CYS A 88 -4.50 -3.33 -10.40
N ASN A 89 -3.49 -4.19 -10.54
CA ASN A 89 -2.21 -4.06 -9.85
C ASN A 89 -1.17 -3.23 -10.62
N VAL A 90 -1.35 -2.98 -11.93
CA VAL A 90 -0.44 -2.14 -12.75
C VAL A 90 -0.63 -0.66 -12.43
N PRO A 91 0.33 0.04 -11.79
CA PRO A 91 0.02 1.35 -11.23
C PRO A 91 -0.07 2.46 -12.29
N PRO A 92 -0.97 3.45 -12.08
CA PRO A 92 -1.34 4.46 -13.08
C PRO A 92 -0.19 5.40 -13.49
N GLN A 93 0.79 5.61 -12.60
CA GLN A 93 1.99 6.40 -12.85
C GLN A 93 3.22 5.55 -13.28
N SER A 94 3.07 4.26 -13.59
CA SER A 94 4.24 3.42 -13.85
C SER A 94 5.06 3.89 -15.05
N ALA A 95 6.38 4.02 -14.87
CA ALA A 95 7.31 4.33 -15.97
C ALA A 95 7.33 3.26 -17.09
N TYR A 96 6.71 2.10 -16.85
CA TYR A 96 6.49 1.02 -17.81
C TYR A 96 5.09 1.10 -18.48
N GLY A 97 4.56 2.31 -18.65
CA GLY A 97 3.41 2.59 -19.52
C GLY A 97 2.12 2.99 -18.81
N GLY A 98 2.14 3.18 -17.48
CA GLY A 98 1.08 3.92 -16.82
C GLY A 98 0.97 5.28 -17.50
N ARG A 99 -0.15 5.56 -18.17
CA ARG A 99 -0.26 6.73 -19.07
C ARG A 99 -0.18 8.08 -18.35
N GLY A 100 -0.14 8.07 -17.02
CA GLY A 100 -0.42 9.23 -16.20
C GLY A 100 -1.89 9.29 -15.83
N CYS A 101 -2.16 9.99 -14.74
CA CYS A 101 -3.46 10.03 -14.07
C CYS A 101 -4.55 10.72 -14.90
N ASP A 102 -4.14 11.58 -15.83
CA ASP A 102 -5.02 12.36 -16.70
C ASP A 102 -5.77 11.49 -17.75
N PHE A 103 -5.37 10.22 -17.88
CA PHE A 103 -5.97 9.25 -18.82
C PHE A 103 -6.89 8.22 -18.16
N CYS A 104 -7.08 8.30 -16.83
CA CYS A 104 -8.06 7.48 -16.12
C CYS A 104 -9.50 7.90 -16.49
N SER A 105 -10.43 6.94 -16.60
CA SER A 105 -11.87 7.23 -16.70
C SER A 105 -12.46 7.87 -15.43
N ASP A 106 -11.84 7.56 -14.30
CA ASP A 106 -12.28 7.86 -12.95
C ASP A 106 -11.21 8.67 -12.20
N LYS A 107 -11.63 9.54 -11.29
CA LYS A 107 -10.73 10.44 -10.55
C LYS A 107 -10.01 9.66 -9.44
N LEU A 108 -8.80 9.21 -9.71
CA LEU A 108 -7.91 8.62 -8.69
C LEU A 108 -7.29 9.70 -7.80
N LEU A 109 -7.47 9.58 -6.48
CA LEU A 109 -7.10 10.56 -5.46
C LEU A 109 -5.61 10.51 -5.08
N LEU A 110 -5.03 9.31 -5.02
CA LEU A 110 -3.60 9.12 -4.74
C LEU A 110 -2.70 9.43 -5.96
N CYS A 111 -3.31 9.75 -7.10
CA CYS A 111 -2.63 9.77 -8.37
C CYS A 111 -1.71 10.98 -8.61
N PRO A 112 -1.97 12.21 -8.10
CA PRO A 112 -1.00 13.30 -8.16
C PRO A 112 -0.03 13.34 -6.96
N LYS A 113 -0.01 12.31 -6.10
CA LYS A 113 0.73 12.35 -4.82
C LYS A 113 2.19 11.92 -4.96
N MET A 114 3.00 12.27 -3.96
CA MET A 114 4.41 11.88 -3.89
C MET A 114 4.57 10.36 -3.75
N ASP A 115 5.67 9.82 -4.28
CA ASP A 115 6.01 8.38 -4.26
C ASP A 115 5.80 7.76 -2.85
N CYS A 116 6.19 8.45 -1.77
CA CYS A 116 6.01 7.95 -0.40
C CYS A 116 4.54 7.68 -0.04
N TRP A 117 3.62 8.64 -0.26
CA TRP A 117 2.21 8.45 0.10
C TRP A 117 1.66 7.22 -0.62
N TRP A 118 1.71 7.22 -1.95
CA TRP A 118 1.10 6.15 -2.73
C TRP A 118 1.74 4.77 -2.41
N MET A 119 3.05 4.68 -2.17
CA MET A 119 3.66 3.43 -1.70
C MET A 119 3.18 3.01 -0.29
N ALA A 120 2.99 3.95 0.64
CA ALA A 120 2.47 3.67 1.98
C ALA A 120 0.99 3.23 1.98
N GLU A 121 0.17 3.83 1.12
CA GLU A 121 -1.22 3.41 0.86
C GLU A 121 -1.29 2.01 0.24
N ASN A 122 -0.46 1.75 -0.78
CA ASN A 122 -0.39 0.44 -1.43
C ASN A 122 0.04 -0.65 -0.43
N LEU A 123 1.04 -0.35 0.40
CA LEU A 123 1.48 -1.26 1.46
C LEU A 123 0.39 -1.48 2.53
N THR A 124 -0.29 -0.42 2.96
CA THR A 124 -1.37 -0.52 3.96
C THR A 124 -2.55 -1.34 3.44
N PHE A 125 -2.88 -1.19 2.15
CA PHE A 125 -3.83 -2.04 1.45
C PHE A 125 -3.38 -3.51 1.43
N ILE A 126 -2.21 -3.82 0.84
CA ILE A 126 -1.71 -5.20 0.67
C ILE A 126 -1.56 -5.94 2.01
N LYS A 127 -1.08 -5.24 3.04
CA LYS A 127 -0.85 -5.80 4.37
C LYS A 127 -2.17 -5.99 5.14
N SER A 128 -3.01 -4.95 5.17
CA SER A 128 -4.03 -4.77 6.21
C SER A 128 -5.43 -4.31 5.75
N ALA A 129 -5.70 -4.14 4.45
CA ALA A 129 -7.02 -3.68 3.97
C ALA A 129 -7.44 -4.22 2.58
N ASN A 130 -6.84 -5.32 2.11
CA ASN A 130 -7.12 -5.91 0.79
C ASN A 130 -8.18 -7.02 0.75
N SER A 131 -8.63 -7.51 1.90
CA SER A 131 -9.72 -8.50 1.99
C SER A 131 -10.55 -8.31 3.27
N PRO A 132 -11.84 -8.75 3.31
CA PRO A 132 -12.76 -8.44 4.42
C PRO A 132 -12.36 -8.98 5.80
N ASP A 133 -11.42 -9.92 5.88
CA ASP A 133 -10.82 -10.45 7.10
C ASP A 133 -9.74 -9.54 7.71
N LYS A 134 -9.32 -8.49 6.99
CA LYS A 134 -8.20 -7.63 7.38
C LYS A 134 -8.63 -6.46 8.27
N ALA A 135 -7.78 -6.14 9.26
CA ALA A 135 -8.07 -5.20 10.35
C ALA A 135 -8.49 -3.79 9.94
N TYR A 136 -8.08 -3.30 8.76
CA TYR A 136 -8.42 -1.96 8.26
C TYR A 136 -9.28 -1.97 6.98
N TYR A 137 -9.87 -3.12 6.60
CA TYR A 137 -10.72 -3.21 5.40
C TYR A 137 -11.97 -2.32 5.49
N GLN A 138 -12.72 -2.40 6.60
CA GLN A 138 -13.92 -1.58 6.80
C GLN A 138 -13.58 -0.10 6.93
N GLN A 139 -12.48 0.21 7.63
CA GLN A 139 -11.97 1.56 7.82
C GLN A 139 -11.56 2.19 6.50
N ARG A 140 -10.98 1.43 5.56
CA ARG A 140 -10.68 1.87 4.19
C ARG A 140 -11.96 2.14 3.38
N LEU A 141 -13.01 1.32 3.53
CA LEU A 141 -14.30 1.58 2.90
C LEU A 141 -14.96 2.84 3.47
N GLU A 142 -15.03 2.98 4.80
CA GLU A 142 -15.48 4.21 5.47
C GLU A 142 -14.71 5.44 4.95
N SER A 143 -13.37 5.35 4.88
CA SER A 143 -12.48 6.39 4.37
C SER A 143 -12.76 6.78 2.90
N ALA A 144 -13.13 5.81 2.06
CA ALA A 144 -13.45 6.04 0.64
C ALA A 144 -14.86 6.62 0.42
N LEU A 145 -15.80 6.34 1.34
CA LEU A 145 -17.17 6.83 1.31
C LEU A 145 -17.31 8.23 1.96
N ASP A 146 -16.42 8.55 2.90
CA ASP A 146 -16.35 9.82 3.64
C ASP A 146 -15.94 11.00 2.72
N ALA A 147 -16.79 12.03 2.70
CA ALA A 147 -16.59 13.20 1.86
C ALA A 147 -15.50 14.15 2.39
N ASP A 148 -15.48 14.42 3.70
CA ASP A 148 -14.48 15.29 4.32
C ASP A 148 -13.11 14.60 4.35
N CYS A 149 -13.07 13.28 4.50
CA CYS A 149 -11.84 12.50 4.37
C CYS A 149 -11.24 12.62 2.96
N ARG A 150 -12.03 12.33 1.91
CA ARG A 150 -11.55 12.49 0.53
C ARG A 150 -11.00 13.88 0.29
N ASP A 151 -11.71 14.93 0.70
CA ASP A 151 -11.31 16.29 0.36
C ASP A 151 -9.96 16.64 1.02
N LEU A 152 -9.68 16.11 2.21
CA LEU A 152 -8.34 16.14 2.82
C LEU A 152 -7.29 15.31 2.03
N VAL A 153 -7.66 14.12 1.50
CA VAL A 153 -6.78 13.35 0.59
C VAL A 153 -6.51 14.11 -0.72
N VAL A 154 -7.44 14.95 -1.20
CA VAL A 154 -7.19 15.83 -2.35
C VAL A 154 -6.15 16.91 -2.00
N ASP A 155 -6.27 17.54 -0.83
CA ASP A 155 -5.51 18.74 -0.47
C ASP A 155 -4.09 18.48 0.06
N ALA A 156 -3.82 17.35 0.73
CA ALA A 156 -2.53 17.05 1.38
C ALA A 156 -1.49 16.40 0.42
N ASP A 157 -0.18 16.60 0.63
CA ASP A 157 0.87 16.04 -0.26
C ASP A 157 1.58 14.77 0.26
N GLY A 158 1.61 14.56 1.58
CA GLY A 158 2.15 13.37 2.25
C GLY A 158 1.23 12.82 3.35
N PRO A 159 1.49 11.61 3.89
CA PRO A 159 0.70 11.02 4.98
C PRO A 159 0.71 11.86 6.27
N ARG A 160 1.76 12.68 6.46
CA ARG A 160 1.87 13.65 7.56
C ARG A 160 0.88 14.79 7.41
N GLU A 161 0.83 15.41 6.23
CA GLU A 161 -0.12 16.47 5.88
C GLU A 161 -1.56 15.99 6.00
N MET A 162 -1.83 14.72 5.68
CA MET A 162 -3.17 14.11 5.85
C MET A 162 -3.64 14.12 7.31
N LEU A 163 -2.81 13.64 8.26
CA LEU A 163 -3.19 13.66 9.67
C LEU A 163 -3.25 15.08 10.25
N SER A 164 -2.34 15.97 9.84
CA SER A 164 -2.40 17.40 10.20
C SER A 164 -3.69 18.06 9.68
N GLY A 165 -4.13 17.72 8.46
CA GLY A 165 -5.39 18.16 7.86
C GLY A 165 -6.62 17.66 8.62
N ILE A 166 -6.61 16.38 9.06
CA ILE A 166 -7.66 15.81 9.91
C ILE A 166 -7.77 16.58 11.24
N ILE A 167 -6.63 16.88 11.89
CA ILE A 167 -6.60 17.64 13.15
C ILE A 167 -7.15 19.06 12.93
N ALA A 168 -6.67 19.76 11.91
CA ALA A 168 -7.13 21.12 11.58
C ALA A 168 -8.65 21.15 11.28
N ARG A 169 -9.16 20.18 10.52
CA ARG A 169 -10.61 20.03 10.23
C ARG A 169 -11.40 19.78 11.51
N ARG A 170 -10.94 18.88 12.40
CA ARG A 170 -11.57 18.58 13.69
C ARG A 170 -11.52 19.75 14.69
N SER A 171 -10.51 20.61 14.62
CA SER A 171 -10.45 21.86 15.41
C SER A 171 -11.30 23.00 14.83
N SER A 172 -11.77 22.90 13.58
CA SER A 172 -12.57 23.94 12.94
C SER A 172 -14.04 23.88 13.39
N SER A 173 -14.53 24.97 14.00
CA SER A 173 -15.91 25.06 14.51
C SER A 173 -16.92 25.33 13.39
N GLY A 174 -17.14 24.33 12.53
CA GLY A 174 -18.14 24.35 11.46
C GLY A 174 -17.95 23.33 10.34
N GLY A 175 -16.75 22.72 10.22
CA GLY A 175 -16.55 21.57 9.33
C GLY A 175 -17.19 20.30 9.89
N ALA A 176 -17.62 19.39 9.02
CA ALA A 176 -17.87 18.03 9.45
C ALA A 176 -16.53 17.34 9.77
N ALA A 177 -16.51 16.54 10.83
CA ALA A 177 -15.31 15.84 11.26
C ALA A 177 -15.13 14.53 10.48
N PRO A 178 -13.93 14.24 9.93
CA PRO A 178 -13.66 12.96 9.29
C PRO A 178 -13.96 11.77 10.22
N THR A 179 -14.54 10.72 9.65
CA THR A 179 -15.03 9.51 10.31
C THR A 179 -13.94 8.77 11.10
N ALA A 180 -14.36 7.88 12.00
CA ALA A 180 -13.45 7.00 12.73
C ALA A 180 -12.64 6.11 11.77
N GLY A 181 -13.27 5.53 10.74
CA GLY A 181 -12.59 4.76 9.70
C GLY A 181 -11.55 5.55 8.92
N CYS A 182 -11.86 6.76 8.47
CA CYS A 182 -10.90 7.66 7.83
C CYS A 182 -9.62 7.84 8.67
N VAL A 183 -9.80 8.20 9.95
CA VAL A 183 -8.67 8.44 10.85
C VAL A 183 -7.89 7.16 11.11
N ALA A 184 -8.56 6.05 11.43
CA ALA A 184 -7.91 4.77 11.68
C ALA A 184 -7.11 4.27 10.46
N TYR A 185 -7.67 4.41 9.26
CA TYR A 185 -7.01 4.01 8.03
C TYR A 185 -5.77 4.87 7.74
N HIS A 186 -5.87 6.20 7.76
CA HIS A 186 -4.72 7.06 7.48
C HIS A 186 -3.67 7.07 8.60
N CYS A 187 -4.04 6.77 9.85
CA CYS A 187 -3.07 6.45 10.91
C CYS A 187 -2.24 5.19 10.55
N ALA A 188 -2.87 4.13 10.03
CA ALA A 188 -2.16 2.94 9.55
C ALA A 188 -1.28 3.23 8.32
N VAL A 189 -1.70 4.15 7.43
CA VAL A 189 -0.87 4.64 6.32
C VAL A 189 0.38 5.34 6.83
N LEU A 190 0.26 6.26 7.78
CA LEU A 190 1.44 6.92 8.38
C LEU A 190 2.35 5.91 9.10
N LEU A 191 1.80 4.99 9.88
CA LEU A 191 2.58 3.93 10.57
C LEU A 191 3.42 3.10 9.60
N ASN A 192 2.84 2.64 8.49
CA ASN A 192 3.59 1.88 7.46
C ASN A 192 4.60 2.76 6.70
N ALA A 193 4.37 4.08 6.61
CA ALA A 193 5.30 5.03 6.00
C ALA A 193 6.53 5.35 6.88
N VAL A 194 6.35 5.49 8.20
CA VAL A 194 7.42 6.02 9.09
C VAL A 194 8.11 4.99 9.98
N LEU A 195 7.44 3.90 10.36
CA LEU A 195 8.01 2.92 11.29
C LEU A 195 8.64 1.72 10.57
N ARG A 196 9.95 1.51 10.77
CA ARG A 196 10.67 0.36 10.21
C ARG A 196 10.18 -1.01 10.76
N SER A 197 9.56 -1.02 11.94
CA SER A 197 8.83 -2.19 12.48
C SER A 197 7.57 -2.53 11.67
N HIS A 198 7.01 -1.56 10.94
CA HIS A 198 5.85 -1.75 10.08
C HIS A 198 6.26 -1.97 8.62
N SER A 199 7.31 -1.29 8.13
CA SER A 199 7.91 -1.61 6.84
C SER A 199 9.42 -1.39 6.81
N THR A 200 10.17 -2.43 6.45
CA THR A 200 11.55 -2.29 5.95
C THR A 200 11.59 -1.79 4.50
N ASP A 201 10.43 -1.62 3.86
CA ASP A 201 10.35 -1.17 2.47
C ASP A 201 10.43 0.37 2.36
N LEU A 202 9.72 1.14 3.21
CA LEU A 202 9.50 2.57 2.95
C LEU A 202 10.43 3.51 3.74
N ALA A 203 10.77 3.16 4.98
CA ALA A 203 11.65 3.94 5.86
C ALA A 203 12.95 3.17 6.16
N GLY A 204 14.09 3.79 5.89
CA GLY A 204 15.41 3.19 6.02
C GLY A 204 15.95 3.21 7.44
N LEU A 205 15.59 4.25 8.20
CA LEU A 205 16.14 4.62 9.50
C LEU A 205 15.92 3.54 10.57
N GLY A 206 16.80 2.53 10.55
CA GLY A 206 16.94 1.52 11.59
C GLY A 206 17.92 1.95 12.67
N LEU A 207 17.66 1.51 13.90
CA LEU A 207 18.50 1.81 15.05
C LEU A 207 19.95 1.32 14.87
N ASP A 208 20.18 0.31 14.03
CA ASP A 208 21.47 -0.36 13.84
C ASP A 208 22.41 0.32 12.82
N GLY A 209 21.91 1.26 12.01
CA GLY A 209 22.71 2.04 11.05
C GLY A 209 22.72 1.49 9.62
N ASP A 210 22.58 0.18 9.43
CA ASP A 210 22.36 -0.45 8.12
C ASP A 210 20.93 -0.13 7.60
N ALA A 211 20.80 1.04 6.99
CA ALA A 211 19.57 1.61 6.44
C ALA A 211 19.22 1.07 5.04
N THR A 212 19.35 -0.25 4.83
CA THR A 212 18.97 -0.87 3.56
C THR A 212 17.47 -1.14 3.50
N CYS A 213 16.73 -0.35 2.72
CA CYS A 213 15.33 -0.67 2.45
C CYS A 213 15.17 -1.89 1.52
N THR A 214 14.14 -2.69 1.79
CA THR A 214 13.72 -3.84 0.98
C THR A 214 12.62 -3.45 -0.02
N ASP A 215 12.15 -4.40 -0.82
CA ASP A 215 10.89 -4.31 -1.57
C ASP A 215 10.12 -5.62 -1.36
N ALA A 216 9.98 -6.02 -0.10
CA ALA A 216 9.47 -7.31 0.34
C ALA A 216 7.99 -7.51 -0.03
N TYR A 217 7.24 -6.40 -0.16
CA TYR A 217 5.84 -6.41 -0.59
C TYR A 217 5.64 -6.03 -2.07
N GLY A 218 6.71 -5.75 -2.82
CA GLY A 218 6.63 -5.32 -4.23
C GLY A 218 5.88 -4.00 -4.42
N VAL A 219 5.91 -3.13 -3.41
CA VAL A 219 5.14 -1.87 -3.37
C VAL A 219 5.82 -0.74 -4.13
N LYS A 220 7.13 -0.88 -4.41
CA LYS A 220 7.91 0.15 -5.10
C LYS A 220 7.76 0.04 -6.61
N LEU A 221 7.90 1.19 -7.27
CA LEU A 221 8.17 1.22 -8.71
C LEU A 221 9.56 0.64 -8.98
N ALA A 222 9.61 -0.67 -9.26
CA ALA A 222 10.79 -1.46 -9.63
C ALA A 222 11.46 -1.05 -10.97
N ALA A 223 11.30 0.21 -11.39
CA ALA A 223 11.86 0.78 -12.61
C ALA A 223 13.40 0.76 -12.66
N THR A 224 14.06 0.66 -11.50
CA THR A 224 15.49 0.32 -11.38
C THR A 224 15.76 -0.48 -10.10
N PRO A 225 16.82 -1.30 -10.07
CA PRO A 225 17.31 -1.91 -8.82
C PRO A 225 17.72 -0.89 -7.74
N ALA A 226 18.00 0.36 -8.13
CA ALA A 226 18.25 1.45 -7.20
C ALA A 226 16.96 1.91 -6.50
N ARG A 227 15.84 2.08 -7.24
CA ARG A 227 14.54 2.41 -6.64
C ARG A 227 14.02 1.33 -5.70
N ALA A 228 14.21 0.04 -6.03
CA ALA A 228 13.86 -1.06 -5.12
C ALA A 228 14.56 -0.97 -3.74
N LYS A 229 15.78 -0.43 -3.69
CA LYS A 229 16.57 -0.23 -2.45
C LYS A 229 16.40 1.16 -1.82
N ALA A 230 15.75 2.10 -2.49
CA ALA A 230 15.58 3.47 -2.00
C ALA A 230 14.54 3.54 -0.87
N CYS A 231 14.78 4.39 0.11
CA CYS A 231 13.92 4.58 1.28
C CYS A 231 13.01 5.79 1.07
N THR A 232 11.95 5.59 0.29
CA THR A 232 11.14 6.65 -0.30
C THR A 232 10.46 7.58 0.71
N CYS A 233 10.19 7.10 1.93
CA CYS A 233 9.53 7.87 2.98
C CYS A 233 10.47 8.52 4.00
N ASP A 234 11.80 8.40 3.83
CA ASP A 234 12.75 9.01 4.77
C ASP A 234 12.56 10.53 4.91
N ASN A 235 12.09 11.22 3.86
CA ASN A 235 11.78 12.65 3.92
C ASN A 235 10.58 12.97 4.83
N GLU A 236 9.54 12.12 4.87
CA GLU A 236 8.38 12.28 5.78
C GLU A 236 8.80 12.06 7.24
N VAL A 237 9.57 10.98 7.48
CA VAL A 237 10.17 10.69 8.79
C VAL A 237 11.01 11.86 9.28
N GLN A 238 11.81 12.44 8.37
CA GLN A 238 12.70 13.57 8.63
C GLN A 238 12.01 14.93 8.81
N ALA A 239 10.72 15.04 8.47
CA ALA A 239 9.91 16.25 8.58
C ALA A 239 8.94 16.21 9.77
N LEU A 240 8.63 15.02 10.30
CA LEU A 240 7.69 14.82 11.39
C LEU A 240 8.29 15.26 12.74
N THR A 241 7.81 16.40 13.25
CA THR A 241 8.21 16.94 14.55
C THR A 241 7.62 16.14 15.73
N VAL A 242 8.23 16.23 16.91
CA VAL A 242 7.71 15.58 18.13
C VAL A 242 6.35 16.16 18.57
N GLU A 243 6.05 17.41 18.23
CA GLU A 243 4.76 18.07 18.51
C GLU A 243 3.63 17.57 17.59
N GLU A 244 3.92 17.40 16.29
CA GLU A 244 3.03 16.68 15.37
C GLU A 244 2.88 15.21 15.77
N ALA A 245 3.97 14.50 16.11
CA ALA A 245 3.92 13.09 16.50
C ALA A 245 3.06 12.87 17.77
N SER A 246 3.18 13.74 18.79
CA SER A 246 2.33 13.72 19.99
C SER A 246 0.86 14.04 19.67
N SER A 247 0.63 14.93 18.69
CA SER A 247 -0.72 15.25 18.21
C SER A 247 -1.34 14.08 17.43
N PHE A 248 -0.57 13.42 16.56
CA PHE A 248 -0.99 12.22 15.82
C PHE A 248 -1.22 11.05 16.77
N ALA A 249 -0.39 10.89 17.80
CA ALA A 249 -0.63 9.94 18.89
C ALA A 249 -2.00 10.18 19.54
N SER A 250 -2.33 11.42 19.89
CA SER A 250 -3.65 11.75 20.46
C SER A 250 -4.82 11.51 19.49
N LEU A 251 -4.57 11.59 18.17
CA LEU A 251 -5.56 11.36 17.11
C LEU A 251 -5.81 9.86 16.84
N CYS A 252 -4.74 9.05 16.83
CA CYS A 252 -4.76 7.65 16.42
C CYS A 252 -5.19 6.67 17.53
N GLY A 253 -5.28 7.12 18.78
CA GLY A 253 -5.73 6.28 19.91
C GLY A 253 -4.76 5.11 20.13
N PRO A 254 -5.22 3.85 20.27
CA PRO A 254 -4.33 2.70 20.52
C PRO A 254 -3.24 2.46 19.46
N MET A 255 -3.41 2.95 18.23
CA MET A 255 -2.34 2.92 17.20
C MET A 255 -1.15 3.84 17.54
N ALA A 256 -1.30 4.73 18.52
CA ALA A 256 -0.23 5.58 19.04
C ALA A 256 0.79 4.84 19.91
N ASP A 257 0.44 3.66 20.44
CA ASP A 257 1.34 2.82 21.23
C ASP A 257 2.46 2.21 20.35
N GLU A 258 2.30 2.27 19.03
CA GLU A 258 3.34 2.02 18.02
C GLU A 258 3.98 3.36 17.56
N LEU A 259 3.17 4.40 17.34
CA LEU A 259 3.58 5.75 16.95
C LEU A 259 4.19 6.59 18.10
N THR A 260 4.83 5.94 19.08
CA THR A 260 5.24 6.62 20.31
C THR A 260 6.27 7.71 20.07
N GLY A 261 6.24 8.72 20.94
CA GLY A 261 7.24 9.80 20.94
C GLY A 261 8.67 9.27 21.01
N LEU A 262 8.91 8.09 21.63
CA LEU A 262 10.22 7.43 21.68
C LEU A 262 10.77 7.10 20.29
N ASP A 263 9.99 6.53 19.38
CA ASP A 263 10.48 6.13 18.06
C ASP A 263 10.70 7.34 17.16
N MET A 264 9.76 8.29 17.12
CA MET A 264 10.01 9.55 16.40
C MET A 264 11.19 10.35 16.98
N PHE A 265 11.45 10.24 18.28
CA PHE A 265 12.61 10.84 18.92
C PHE A 265 13.92 10.09 18.60
N ARG A 266 13.94 8.75 18.60
CA ARG A 266 15.07 7.91 18.13
C ARG A 266 15.45 8.26 16.68
N LEU A 267 14.44 8.45 15.83
CA LEU A 267 14.60 8.81 14.41
C LEU A 267 15.20 10.23 14.27
N ASN A 268 14.75 11.19 15.07
CA ASN A 268 15.34 12.53 15.13
C ASN A 268 16.76 12.54 15.71
N LEU A 269 17.06 11.72 16.73
CA LEU A 269 18.41 11.59 17.29
C LEU A 269 19.43 11.14 16.23
N LYS A 270 19.07 10.19 15.37
CA LYS A 270 20.04 9.58 14.43
C LYS A 270 20.35 10.44 13.19
N LYS A 271 19.58 11.49 12.93
CA LYS A 271 19.66 12.27 11.68
C LYS A 271 20.87 13.21 11.59
N SER A 272 21.29 13.79 12.71
CA SER A 272 22.16 14.98 12.72
C SER A 272 23.02 15.06 13.99
N LYS A 273 23.61 13.94 14.39
CA LYS A 273 24.42 13.81 15.61
C LYS A 273 25.63 12.94 15.36
N ASP A 274 26.62 13.02 16.23
CA ASP A 274 27.68 12.01 16.28
C ASP A 274 27.10 10.64 16.70
N ASP A 275 27.64 9.54 16.14
CA ASP A 275 27.15 8.17 16.41
C ASP A 275 27.19 7.82 17.90
N CYS A 276 28.14 8.39 18.66
CA CYS A 276 28.29 8.18 20.10
C CYS A 276 27.09 8.72 20.88
N TYR A 277 26.75 9.99 20.71
CA TYR A 277 25.61 10.65 21.35
C TYR A 277 24.28 10.15 20.79
N ALA A 278 24.21 9.82 19.50
CA ALA A 278 23.03 9.18 18.91
C ALA A 278 22.74 7.83 19.58
N ASP A 279 23.69 6.88 19.58
CA ASP A 279 23.49 5.54 20.12
C ASP A 279 23.29 5.54 21.65
N THR A 280 24.03 6.38 22.39
CA THR A 280 23.88 6.48 23.85
C THR A 280 22.56 7.12 24.26
N SER A 281 22.09 8.14 23.53
CA SER A 281 20.76 8.71 23.72
C SER A 281 19.69 7.68 23.38
N ILE A 282 19.78 7.02 22.22
CA ILE A 282 18.84 5.95 21.81
C ILE A 282 18.79 4.85 22.88
N GLY A 283 19.95 4.39 23.38
CA GLY A 283 20.06 3.38 24.43
C GLY A 283 19.52 3.84 25.78
N TYR A 284 19.78 5.09 26.17
CA TYR A 284 19.24 5.70 27.40
C TYR A 284 17.72 5.83 27.35
N TYR A 285 17.20 6.45 26.29
CA TYR A 285 15.77 6.71 26.15
C TYR A 285 14.96 5.42 25.94
N THR A 286 15.55 4.41 25.29
CA THR A 286 15.01 3.04 25.30
C THR A 286 14.94 2.47 26.73
N ARG A 287 16.01 2.63 27.52
CA ARG A 287 16.07 2.15 28.91
C ARG A 287 15.01 2.83 29.79
N ILE A 288 14.86 4.16 29.72
CA ILE A 288 13.85 4.85 30.54
C ILE A 288 12.42 4.68 30.01
N ALA A 289 12.17 4.54 28.71
CA ALA A 289 10.82 4.21 28.24
C ALA A 289 10.35 2.83 28.74
N ASN A 290 11.25 1.84 28.75
CA ASN A 290 10.97 0.48 29.21
C ASN A 290 10.83 0.34 30.74
N THR A 291 11.36 1.30 31.53
CA THR A 291 11.43 1.18 33.01
C THR A 291 10.74 2.32 33.78
N GLN A 292 10.57 3.48 33.15
CA GLN A 292 10.02 4.72 33.71
C GLN A 292 9.22 5.47 32.60
N PRO A 293 8.18 4.87 32.00
CA PRO A 293 7.51 5.42 30.81
C PRO A 293 6.96 6.84 31.03
N GLU A 294 6.44 7.15 32.22
CA GLU A 294 5.99 8.51 32.58
C GLU A 294 7.11 9.55 32.47
N ARG A 295 8.33 9.19 32.92
CA ARG A 295 9.52 10.05 32.81
C ARG A 295 9.92 10.27 31.35
N ALA A 296 9.96 9.20 30.57
CA ALA A 296 10.26 9.29 29.13
C ALA A 296 9.24 10.20 28.42
N MET A 297 7.94 10.03 28.68
CA MET A 297 6.89 10.91 28.17
C MET A 297 7.05 12.37 28.63
N LEU A 298 7.41 12.63 29.90
CA LEU A 298 7.65 13.99 30.39
C LEU A 298 8.80 14.68 29.65
N THR A 299 9.89 13.96 29.34
CA THR A 299 11.03 14.52 28.60
C THR A 299 10.71 14.69 27.11
N PHE A 300 10.01 13.75 26.46
CA PHE A 300 9.64 13.87 25.04
C PHE A 300 8.58 14.95 24.79
N ASN A 301 7.54 15.01 25.63
CA ASN A 301 6.45 15.98 25.49
C ASN A 301 6.85 17.40 25.93
N ASN A 302 7.97 17.57 26.65
CA ASN A 302 8.46 18.90 26.96
C ASN A 302 9.16 19.53 25.74
N ARG A 303 8.52 20.53 25.14
CA ARG A 303 9.00 21.25 23.96
C ARG A 303 10.43 21.79 24.09
N ASN A 304 10.84 22.27 25.27
CA ASN A 304 12.19 22.80 25.47
C ASN A 304 13.23 21.68 25.49
N CYS A 305 12.93 20.55 26.13
CA CYS A 305 13.83 19.41 26.21
C CYS A 305 13.97 18.72 24.84
N SER A 306 12.85 18.53 24.15
CA SER A 306 12.81 17.99 22.79
C SER A 306 13.55 18.91 21.80
N TYR A 307 13.33 20.24 21.87
CA TYR A 307 14.04 21.22 21.04
C TYR A 307 15.55 21.22 21.31
N LEU A 308 15.99 21.34 22.56
CA LEU A 308 17.41 21.32 22.91
C LEU A 308 18.07 19.99 22.50
N THR A 309 17.33 18.87 22.61
CA THR A 309 17.81 17.59 22.10
C THR A 309 17.99 17.61 20.59
N GLN A 310 17.03 18.13 19.82
CA GLN A 310 17.12 18.21 18.36
C GLN A 310 18.21 19.20 17.88
N ALA A 311 18.46 20.26 18.65
CA ALA A 311 19.43 21.31 18.32
C ALA A 311 20.88 20.94 18.65
N ALA A 312 21.11 20.08 19.65
CA ALA A 312 22.44 19.62 20.02
C ALA A 312 22.94 18.49 19.09
N PHE A 313 24.09 18.69 18.45
CA PHE A 313 24.79 17.68 17.65
C PHE A 313 25.56 16.70 18.53
N THR A 314 26.02 17.11 19.72
CA THR A 314 26.73 16.27 20.71
C THR A 314 26.10 16.31 22.11
N ALA A 315 26.41 15.33 22.96
CA ALA A 315 25.92 15.27 24.35
C ALA A 315 26.38 16.50 25.16
N PHE A 316 27.56 17.03 24.84
CA PHE A 316 28.12 18.22 25.46
C PHE A 316 27.41 19.51 25.01
N GLU A 317 27.15 19.66 23.71
CA GLU A 317 26.52 20.87 23.15
C GLU A 317 25.14 21.15 23.77
N TRP A 318 24.42 20.11 24.21
CA TRP A 318 23.17 20.29 24.94
C TRP A 318 23.34 21.10 26.24
N PHE A 319 24.42 20.86 26.99
CA PHE A 319 24.72 21.61 28.22
C PHE A 319 25.13 23.05 27.91
N ALA A 320 25.81 23.30 26.79
CA ALA A 320 26.03 24.66 26.32
C ALA A 320 24.69 25.34 25.94
N LEU A 321 23.87 24.70 25.11
CA LEU A 321 22.61 25.25 24.58
C LEU A 321 21.54 25.52 25.66
N LYS A 322 21.48 24.74 26.75
CA LYS A 322 20.51 25.00 27.85
C LYS A 322 20.80 26.30 28.59
N ASP A 323 22.09 26.62 28.78
CA ASP A 323 22.56 27.81 29.50
C ASP A 323 22.76 29.01 28.58
N TYR A 324 22.82 28.77 27.26
CA TYR A 324 22.95 29.79 26.24
C TYR A 324 21.71 30.70 26.23
N GLU A 325 21.78 31.78 27.01
CA GLU A 325 20.97 32.98 26.75
C GLU A 325 21.27 33.44 25.33
N THR A 326 20.38 33.08 24.40
CA THR A 326 20.65 33.19 22.97
C THR A 326 20.90 34.65 22.62
N SER A 327 22.13 34.94 22.17
CA SER A 327 22.62 36.26 21.77
C SER A 327 22.04 36.72 20.42
N LEU A 328 20.73 36.47 20.21
CA LEU A 328 19.89 36.92 19.09
C LEU A 328 19.62 38.44 19.11
N TYR A 329 20.58 39.21 19.61
CA TYR A 329 20.72 40.65 19.39
C TYR A 329 20.71 40.98 17.89
N THR A 330 21.21 40.08 17.04
CA THR A 330 21.12 40.15 15.57
C THR A 330 19.69 40.13 15.01
N LEU A 331 18.69 39.71 15.80
CA LEU A 331 17.26 39.76 15.46
C LEU A 331 16.42 40.59 16.45
N GLY A 332 17.06 41.32 17.37
CA GLY A 332 16.39 42.26 18.29
C GLY A 332 15.37 41.62 19.25
N ARG A 333 15.45 40.31 19.52
CA ARG A 333 14.62 39.62 20.51
C ARG A 333 15.36 39.50 21.85
N THR A 334 14.62 39.54 22.95
CA THR A 334 15.15 39.28 24.29
C THR A 334 15.75 37.88 24.39
N PRO A 335 16.82 37.67 25.18
CA PRO A 335 17.46 36.36 25.32
C PRO A 335 16.46 35.30 25.77
N TYR A 336 16.36 34.21 24.99
CA TYR A 336 15.44 33.12 25.28
C TYR A 336 16.14 32.10 26.16
N LYS A 337 16.08 32.29 27.48
CA LYS A 337 16.53 31.26 28.42
C LYS A 337 15.54 30.09 28.39
N PHE A 338 16.01 28.91 27.99
CA PHE A 338 15.18 27.72 28.00
C PHE A 338 14.79 27.36 29.43
N ASN A 339 13.48 27.34 29.72
CA ASN A 339 12.98 26.83 30.99
C ASN A 339 12.97 25.30 30.92
N VAL A 340 14.12 24.69 31.17
CA VAL A 340 14.34 23.25 31.16
C VAL A 340 13.93 22.68 32.51
N PRO A 341 12.91 21.79 32.59
CA PRO A 341 12.59 21.08 33.83
C PRO A 341 13.74 20.17 34.26
N SER A 342 13.93 20.04 35.57
CA SER A 342 15.01 19.24 36.18
C SER A 342 15.05 17.79 35.70
N ILE A 343 13.91 17.20 35.31
CA ILE A 343 13.87 15.83 34.78
C ILE A 343 14.67 15.69 33.48
N CYS A 344 14.64 16.70 32.61
CA CYS A 344 15.38 16.68 31.35
C CYS A 344 16.88 16.87 31.59
N THR A 345 17.27 17.73 32.54
CA THR A 345 18.67 17.84 32.96
C THR A 345 19.16 16.50 33.51
N LEU A 346 18.37 15.83 34.35
CA LEU A 346 18.72 14.51 34.90
C LEU A 346 18.85 13.43 33.82
N ASP A 347 17.96 13.41 32.82
CA ASP A 347 18.08 12.54 31.65
C ASP A 347 19.39 12.81 30.89
N PHE A 348 19.73 14.07 30.68
CA PHE A 348 20.96 14.47 29.99
C PHE A 348 22.24 14.18 30.77
N CYS A 349 22.21 14.28 32.09
CA CYS A 349 23.30 13.83 32.95
C CYS A 349 23.53 12.32 32.79
N GLU A 350 22.48 11.52 32.73
CA GLU A 350 22.57 10.07 32.52
C GLU A 350 23.02 9.69 31.10
N ILE A 351 22.65 10.47 30.07
CA ILE A 351 23.13 10.28 28.69
C ILE A 351 24.63 10.60 28.63
N PHE A 352 25.07 11.74 29.16
CA PHE A 352 26.49 12.09 29.22
C PHE A 352 27.29 11.06 30.05
N ASN A 353 26.74 10.59 31.18
CA ASN A 353 27.32 9.50 31.95
C ASN A 353 27.44 8.22 31.09
N SER A 354 26.43 7.91 30.27
CA SER A 354 26.44 6.76 29.37
C SER A 354 27.47 6.93 28.23
N THR A 355 27.68 8.14 27.70
CA THR A 355 28.68 8.39 26.64
C THR A 355 30.12 8.17 27.14
N LEU A 356 30.41 8.47 28.41
CA LEU A 356 31.74 8.24 29.00
C LEU A 356 32.15 6.76 29.01
N TYR A 357 31.20 5.83 29.12
CA TYR A 357 31.47 4.38 29.16
C TYR A 357 31.17 3.64 27.85
N TYR A 358 30.68 4.32 26.82
CA TYR A 358 30.28 3.67 25.57
C TYR A 358 31.47 3.56 24.61
N SER A 359 31.86 2.32 24.29
CA SER A 359 33.13 2.03 23.59
C SER A 359 33.22 2.48 22.12
N LYS A 360 32.14 3.01 21.53
CA LYS A 360 32.20 3.71 20.23
C LYS A 360 32.57 5.20 20.35
N CYS A 361 32.47 5.78 21.54
CA CYS A 361 32.83 7.17 21.78
C CYS A 361 34.34 7.32 21.86
N ASP A 362 34.98 7.86 20.82
CA ASP A 362 36.41 8.17 20.86
C ASP A 362 36.66 9.54 21.53
N TRP A 363 36.72 9.52 22.87
CA TRP A 363 37.04 10.70 23.68
C TRP A 363 38.47 11.25 23.46
N THR A 364 39.28 10.60 22.62
CA THR A 364 40.66 11.02 22.31
C THR A 364 40.80 11.67 20.92
N GLY A 365 39.97 11.25 19.96
CA GLY A 365 39.92 11.78 18.59
C GLY A 365 38.84 12.84 18.34
N ASP A 366 37.78 12.90 19.15
CA ASP A 366 36.64 13.79 18.91
C ASP A 366 36.96 15.28 19.17
N PRO A 367 36.81 16.19 18.17
CA PRO A 367 37.13 17.60 18.33
C PRO A 367 36.16 18.37 19.25
N SER A 368 34.95 17.85 19.53
CA SER A 368 34.01 18.48 20.47
C SER A 368 34.53 18.49 21.91
N LEU A 369 35.35 17.51 22.27
CA LEU A 369 36.05 17.43 23.55
C LEU A 369 37.27 18.34 23.63
N ALA A 370 38.01 18.48 22.52
CA ALA A 370 39.07 19.47 22.41
C ALA A 370 38.57 20.92 22.50
N ALA A 371 37.26 21.15 22.31
CA ALA A 371 36.59 22.44 22.44
C ALA A 371 35.99 22.71 23.83
N MET A 372 35.91 21.73 24.74
CA MET A 372 35.39 21.95 26.11
C MET A 372 36.33 22.85 26.92
N THR A 373 35.79 23.83 27.64
CA THR A 373 36.53 24.69 28.57
C THR A 373 36.23 24.31 30.03
N MET A 374 37.03 24.79 30.98
CA MET A 374 36.83 24.52 32.41
C MET A 374 35.45 25.02 32.91
N ASN A 375 34.97 26.15 32.39
CA ASN A 375 33.66 26.70 32.73
C ASN A 375 32.52 25.73 32.37
N ASP A 376 32.70 24.94 31.30
CA ASP A 376 31.67 24.03 30.83
C ASP A 376 31.69 22.71 31.63
N PHE A 377 32.87 22.30 32.12
CA PHE A 377 32.98 21.26 33.15
C PHE A 377 32.31 21.70 34.46
N ASP A 378 32.48 22.96 34.89
CA ASP A 378 31.81 23.50 36.08
C ASP A 378 30.28 23.61 35.88
N SER A 379 29.80 23.99 34.69
CA SER A 379 28.36 23.94 34.37
C SER A 379 27.83 22.50 34.38
N LEU A 380 28.53 21.55 33.78
CA LEU A 380 28.16 20.13 33.79
C LEU A 380 28.10 19.59 35.23
N ALA A 381 29.13 19.85 36.05
CA ALA A 381 29.20 19.40 37.44
C ALA A 381 28.08 20.00 38.31
N SER A 382 27.78 21.29 38.15
CA SER A 382 26.70 21.97 38.87
C SER A 382 25.29 21.64 38.35
N SER A 383 25.17 21.24 37.09
CA SER A 383 23.92 20.76 36.49
C SER A 383 23.59 19.31 36.82
N CYS A 384 24.60 18.49 37.14
CA CYS A 384 24.49 17.06 37.40
C CYS A 384 24.90 16.63 38.82
N PRO A 385 24.39 17.28 39.89
CA PRO A 385 24.77 16.97 41.26
C PRO A 385 24.32 15.55 41.64
N GLY A 386 25.28 14.64 41.71
CA GLY A 386 25.05 13.22 42.01
C GLY A 386 25.83 12.25 41.11
N HIS A 387 26.19 12.67 39.88
CA HIS A 387 26.92 11.81 38.94
C HIS A 387 28.43 11.77 39.16
N GLY A 388 28.97 12.55 40.10
CA GLY A 388 30.41 12.56 40.41
C GLY A 388 31.29 13.15 39.29
N PHE A 389 30.71 13.94 38.38
CA PHE A 389 31.41 14.63 37.30
C PHE A 389 32.38 15.68 37.84
N THR A 390 33.61 15.25 38.18
CA THR A 390 34.76 16.14 38.34
C THR A 390 35.60 16.10 37.07
N VAL A 391 36.38 17.17 36.84
CA VAL A 391 37.37 17.24 35.75
C VAL A 391 38.31 16.02 35.80
N GLU A 392 38.76 15.66 37.00
CA GLU A 392 39.61 14.48 37.21
C GLU A 392 38.90 13.16 36.84
N ALA A 393 37.63 12.98 37.23
CA ALA A 393 36.86 11.78 36.91
C ALA A 393 36.66 11.62 35.40
N ILE A 394 36.26 12.70 34.71
CA ILE A 394 36.04 12.67 33.25
C ILE A 394 37.37 12.46 32.51
N CYS A 395 38.44 13.18 32.85
CA CYS A 395 39.75 12.98 32.25
C CYS A 395 40.33 11.57 32.50
N ARG A 396 40.02 10.95 33.65
CA ARG A 396 40.41 9.57 33.95
C ARG A 396 39.65 8.54 33.10
N ILE A 397 38.39 8.82 32.75
CA ILE A 397 37.57 7.94 31.88
C ILE A 397 37.88 8.17 30.39
N ALA A 398 38.18 9.41 29.98
CA ALA A 398 38.66 9.77 28.64
C ALA A 398 40.08 9.25 28.31
N ASN A 399 40.69 8.52 29.25
CA ASN A 399 41.74 7.52 29.00
C ASN A 399 43.05 8.03 28.36
N ASN A 400 43.60 9.13 28.90
CA ASN A 400 44.98 9.60 28.67
C ASN A 400 45.37 9.91 27.20
N GLY A 401 44.41 10.07 26.29
CA GLY A 401 44.69 10.73 25.01
C GLY A 401 45.23 12.16 25.25
N PRO A 402 46.09 12.71 24.37
CA PRO A 402 46.69 14.03 24.54
C PRO A 402 45.71 15.18 24.21
N THR A 403 44.49 15.13 24.76
CA THR A 403 43.55 16.25 24.73
C THR A 403 44.12 17.41 25.55
N SER A 404 43.96 18.63 25.03
CA SER A 404 44.64 19.81 25.57
C SER A 404 44.24 20.13 27.02
N LEU A 405 42.99 19.88 27.41
CA LEU A 405 42.50 20.20 28.75
C LEU A 405 42.94 19.17 29.81
N CYS A 406 42.83 17.87 29.51
CA CYS A 406 43.24 16.83 30.45
C CYS A 406 44.77 16.80 30.65
N SER A 407 45.54 17.10 29.61
CA SER A 407 46.99 17.31 29.74
C SER A 407 47.35 18.58 30.51
N GLN A 408 46.62 19.69 30.36
CA GLN A 408 46.76 20.87 31.23
C GLN A 408 46.44 20.56 32.70
N TYR A 409 45.38 19.79 32.97
CA TYR A 409 45.00 19.42 34.35
C TYR A 409 46.05 18.49 34.99
N ALA A 410 46.54 17.50 34.24
CA ALA A 410 47.60 16.59 34.68
C ALA A 410 48.98 17.28 34.84
N ALA A 411 49.22 18.36 34.08
CA ALA A 411 50.42 19.19 34.22
C ALA A 411 50.35 20.20 35.38
N SER A 412 49.17 20.40 35.98
CA SER A 412 49.01 21.23 37.17
C SER A 412 49.51 20.46 38.40
N PRO A 413 50.60 20.87 39.07
CA PRO A 413 51.17 20.11 40.17
C PRO A 413 50.21 20.10 41.37
N ALA A 414 49.83 18.91 41.83
CA ALA A 414 48.78 18.68 42.82
C ALA A 414 48.96 19.53 44.10
N SER A 415 48.16 20.60 44.23
CA SER A 415 48.27 21.60 45.28
C SER A 415 47.67 21.16 46.61
N SER A 416 48.33 20.21 47.28
CA SER A 416 48.36 20.04 48.74
C SER A 416 47.06 20.34 49.52
N HIS A 417 45.94 19.73 49.14
CA HIS A 417 44.67 19.79 49.86
C HIS A 417 44.18 18.39 50.29
N ALA A 418 45.10 17.61 50.86
CA ALA A 418 44.81 16.42 51.65
C ALA A 418 45.11 16.71 53.13
N GLY A 419 44.07 16.97 53.94
CA GLY A 419 44.27 17.42 55.33
C GLY A 419 43.01 17.83 56.10
N GLY A 420 41.94 17.04 56.03
CA GLY A 420 40.70 17.30 56.79
C GLY A 420 40.04 16.00 57.27
N SER A 421 40.20 15.68 58.56
CA SER A 421 39.65 14.46 59.18
C SER A 421 38.23 14.72 59.72
N PRO A 422 37.27 13.77 59.63
CA PRO A 422 35.88 14.02 59.99
C PRO A 422 35.63 13.94 61.51
N ALA A 423 34.87 14.91 62.05
CA ALA A 423 34.37 14.89 63.42
C ALA A 423 33.08 15.72 63.59
N ALA A 424 32.33 15.43 64.66
CA ALA A 424 31.19 16.18 65.20
C ALA A 424 29.90 16.26 64.35
N THR A 425 29.01 15.28 64.58
CA THR A 425 27.55 15.48 64.50
C THR A 425 27.10 16.59 65.46
N PRO A 426 26.08 17.38 65.11
CA PRO A 426 25.05 17.68 66.09
C PRO A 426 23.60 17.60 65.56
N SER A 427 22.72 17.41 66.55
CA SER A 427 21.26 17.24 66.55
C SER A 427 20.36 18.15 65.70
N LEU A 428 19.17 17.61 65.41
CA LEU A 428 17.86 18.26 65.18
C LEU A 428 17.68 19.62 65.90
N PRO A 429 16.87 20.55 65.34
CA PRO A 429 15.43 20.52 65.68
C PRO A 429 14.41 20.95 64.59
N THR A 430 13.19 20.46 64.77
CA THR A 430 11.89 20.97 64.29
C THR A 430 10.98 21.19 65.52
N PRO A 431 9.77 21.82 65.44
CA PRO A 431 9.10 22.49 64.32
C PRO A 431 8.49 23.90 64.63
N ALA A 432 8.14 24.66 63.58
CA ALA A 432 7.02 25.63 63.54
C ALA A 432 6.76 25.99 62.05
N SER A 433 5.59 25.98 61.39
CA SER A 433 4.16 26.14 61.73
C SER A 433 3.58 27.54 61.47
N GLY A 434 3.04 27.76 60.26
CA GLY A 434 1.97 28.73 59.95
C GLY A 434 2.38 30.20 59.73
N GLY A 435 1.83 30.83 58.68
CA GLY A 435 2.06 32.27 58.43
C GLY A 435 1.70 32.75 57.00
N ALA A 436 0.45 32.59 56.57
CA ALA A 436 0.01 33.07 55.27
C ALA A 436 -0.42 34.54 55.31
N THR A 437 0.13 35.39 54.42
CA THR A 437 -0.38 36.76 54.20
C THR A 437 -0.35 37.15 52.72
N SER A 438 -1.52 37.50 52.17
CA SER A 438 -1.66 37.97 50.79
C SER A 438 -1.31 39.46 50.66
N ARG A 439 -0.70 39.87 49.53
CA ARG A 439 -0.72 41.27 49.07
C ARG A 439 -0.90 41.42 47.57
N ARG A 440 -1.66 42.46 47.23
CA ARG A 440 -2.33 42.71 45.95
C ARG A 440 -1.39 43.26 44.86
N LEU A 441 -1.62 42.77 43.64
CA LEU A 441 -1.93 43.56 42.43
C LEU A 441 -1.65 45.09 42.48
N ALA A 442 -0.67 45.52 41.69
CA ALA A 442 -0.77 46.66 40.78
C ALA A 442 -0.02 46.24 39.48
N SER A 443 -0.57 46.30 38.26
CA SER A 443 -1.48 47.26 37.61
C SER A 443 -0.81 48.61 37.29
N THR A 444 -0.05 48.63 36.20
CA THR A 444 0.36 49.85 35.50
C THR A 444 0.19 49.63 34.01
N ALA A 445 -0.52 50.54 33.32
CA ALA A 445 -0.95 50.34 31.94
C ALA A 445 -0.22 51.21 30.93
N GLY A 446 0.02 50.64 29.75
CA GLY A 446 -0.08 51.33 28.46
C GLY A 446 0.98 52.36 28.07
N ARG A 447 1.79 52.02 27.04
CA ARG A 447 2.13 52.97 25.96
C ARG A 447 2.33 52.25 24.62
N ARG A 448 1.84 52.90 23.57
CA ARG A 448 1.91 52.64 22.11
C ARG A 448 1.97 54.05 21.48
N PRO A 449 2.25 54.23 20.17
CA PRO A 449 2.88 53.37 19.16
C PRO A 449 4.17 54.12 18.67
N PRO A 450 4.54 54.24 17.37
CA PRO A 450 4.37 53.40 16.17
C PRO A 450 5.70 53.05 15.47
N GLY A 451 5.63 52.32 14.35
CA GLY A 451 6.76 52.20 13.42
C GLY A 451 6.68 50.97 12.51
N ALA A 452 6.19 51.14 11.28
CA ALA A 452 6.20 50.08 10.26
C ALA A 452 6.98 50.54 9.02
N ILE A 453 7.91 49.71 8.55
CA ILE A 453 8.59 49.85 7.26
C ILE A 453 8.67 48.45 6.64
N ALA A 454 8.39 48.34 5.34
CA ALA A 454 8.41 47.07 4.60
C ALA A 454 9.48 47.08 3.50
N ARG A 455 10.21 45.96 3.38
CA ARG A 455 10.91 45.46 2.17
C ARG A 455 10.93 43.92 2.28
N ALA A 456 10.57 43.07 1.32
CA ALA A 456 10.53 43.10 -0.16
C ALA A 456 11.80 42.56 -0.86
N VAL A 457 11.66 41.31 -1.34
CA VAL A 457 12.18 40.74 -2.61
C VAL A 457 13.70 40.55 -2.80
N ALA A 458 14.14 39.29 -2.74
CA ALA A 458 14.89 38.56 -3.79
C ALA A 458 14.63 37.04 -3.59
N THR A 459 14.50 36.09 -4.55
CA THR A 459 14.61 35.95 -6.03
C THR A 459 15.99 35.65 -6.63
N GLY A 460 16.15 34.40 -7.14
CA GLY A 460 17.27 33.90 -7.96
C GLY A 460 18.34 33.15 -7.14
N GLY A 461 18.93 32.03 -7.58
CA GLY A 461 18.70 31.15 -8.75
C GLY A 461 19.13 29.72 -8.37
N GLY A 462 18.82 28.64 -9.10
CA GLY A 462 19.12 28.41 -10.52
C GLY A 462 20.17 27.28 -10.62
N PRO A 463 19.83 26.06 -11.11
CA PRO A 463 20.66 24.87 -10.92
C PRO A 463 21.88 24.79 -11.85
N ARG A 464 22.86 23.94 -11.50
CA ARG A 464 23.94 23.50 -12.40
C ARG A 464 23.95 21.97 -12.58
N PRO A 465 24.38 21.46 -13.75
CA PRO A 465 24.07 20.11 -14.19
C PRO A 465 25.12 19.06 -13.81
N CYS A 466 24.72 17.79 -13.95
CA CYS A 466 25.54 16.61 -13.74
C CYS A 466 26.73 16.52 -14.72
N VAL A 467 27.84 15.93 -14.27
CA VAL A 467 28.90 15.39 -15.12
C VAL A 467 28.86 13.87 -15.01
N ALA A 468 28.81 13.17 -16.13
CA ALA A 468 28.85 11.71 -16.19
C ALA A 468 30.29 11.21 -16.44
N GLY A 469 30.66 10.11 -15.80
CA GLY A 469 31.93 9.40 -16.03
C GLY A 469 31.69 7.88 -15.98
N PRO A 470 32.22 7.08 -16.93
CA PRO A 470 31.97 5.65 -16.98
C PRO A 470 33.00 4.82 -16.21
N GLY A 471 32.55 3.70 -15.63
CA GLY A 471 33.35 2.56 -15.17
C GLY A 471 32.41 1.35 -15.06
N GLU A 472 32.41 0.40 -15.99
CA GLU A 472 33.42 -0.64 -16.29
C GLU A 472 33.08 -1.97 -15.56
N VAL A 473 33.41 -3.11 -16.19
CA VAL A 473 32.61 -4.34 -16.07
C VAL A 473 33.26 -5.39 -15.15
N GLY A 474 32.72 -5.55 -13.94
CA GLY A 474 33.07 -6.63 -13.01
C GLY A 474 32.21 -7.89 -13.20
N ARG A 475 32.70 -8.89 -13.94
CA ARG A 475 32.15 -10.27 -13.87
C ARG A 475 32.71 -10.98 -12.64
N VAL A 476 31.84 -11.55 -11.80
CA VAL A 476 32.21 -12.54 -10.77
C VAL A 476 31.30 -13.76 -10.90
N SER A 477 31.91 -14.94 -10.86
CA SER A 477 31.23 -16.23 -11.07
C SER A 477 30.64 -16.78 -9.76
N ALA A 478 29.48 -17.42 -9.85
CA ALA A 478 28.94 -18.22 -8.75
C ALA A 478 29.40 -19.69 -8.86
N PRO A 479 29.90 -20.31 -7.76
CA PRO A 479 29.96 -21.76 -7.65
C PRO A 479 28.59 -22.31 -7.24
N GLY A 480 28.17 -23.44 -7.82
CA GLY A 480 26.97 -24.16 -7.41
C GLY A 480 27.25 -25.26 -6.38
N SER A 481 26.20 -25.70 -5.70
CA SER A 481 26.19 -26.91 -4.86
C SER A 481 24.85 -27.62 -5.01
N ALA A 482 24.86 -28.95 -5.11
CA ALA A 482 23.69 -29.78 -5.29
C ALA A 482 23.54 -30.82 -4.17
N ASP A 483 22.38 -31.49 -4.17
CA ASP A 483 22.03 -32.74 -3.49
C ASP A 483 21.74 -32.76 -1.98
N VAL A 484 20.97 -33.81 -1.62
CA VAL A 484 20.60 -34.34 -0.29
C VAL A 484 19.78 -33.40 0.61
N LEU A 485 18.45 -33.58 0.75
CA LEU A 485 17.89 -34.73 1.48
C LEU A 485 16.47 -35.13 1.06
N SER A 486 16.12 -36.39 1.34
CA SER A 486 14.78 -36.97 1.22
C SER A 486 14.09 -37.16 2.59
N ASN A 487 12.81 -37.56 2.56
CA ASN A 487 11.98 -38.05 3.67
C ASN A 487 11.31 -37.00 4.59
N LEU A 488 10.04 -36.68 4.28
CA LEU A 488 8.93 -36.64 5.26
C LEU A 488 7.56 -36.47 4.56
N GLN A 489 6.95 -37.58 4.12
CA GLN A 489 5.55 -37.60 3.65
C GLN A 489 4.84 -38.88 4.12
N SER A 490 4.09 -38.78 5.22
CA SER A 490 3.25 -39.86 5.75
C SER A 490 2.12 -39.30 6.63
N GLY A 491 0.86 -39.54 6.23
CA GLY A 491 -0.36 -39.11 6.94
C GLY A 491 -0.78 -37.66 6.58
N LEU A 492 -1.91 -37.40 5.92
CA LEU A 492 -3.25 -37.96 6.14
C LEU A 492 -4.07 -38.03 4.84
N THR A 493 -4.68 -39.19 4.55
CA THR A 493 -5.61 -39.37 3.43
C THR A 493 -7.04 -39.00 3.82
N GLY A 494 -7.57 -37.88 3.33
CA GLY A 494 -8.91 -37.37 3.66
C GLY A 494 -9.80 -37.10 2.44
N LYS A 495 -10.18 -38.12 1.67
CA LYS A 495 -11.10 -37.96 0.53
C LYS A 495 -12.55 -37.70 0.98
N ARG A 496 -13.13 -36.56 0.60
CA ARG A 496 -14.56 -36.43 0.25
C ARG A 496 -14.73 -35.52 -0.97
N ALA A 497 -15.73 -35.81 -1.78
CA ALA A 497 -16.05 -35.08 -3.02
C ALA A 497 -17.11 -33.99 -2.76
N PRO A 498 -17.17 -32.92 -3.58
CA PRO A 498 -18.16 -31.86 -3.44
C PRO A 498 -19.50 -32.22 -4.10
N PRO A 499 -20.65 -31.74 -3.57
CA PRO A 499 -21.91 -31.61 -4.31
C PRO A 499 -21.93 -30.33 -5.17
N LEU A 500 -22.84 -30.28 -6.15
CA LEU A 500 -23.02 -29.17 -7.10
C LEU A 500 -24.34 -28.43 -6.87
N LEU A 501 -24.31 -27.08 -6.97
CA LEU A 501 -25.46 -26.18 -7.23
C LEU A 501 -26.57 -26.17 -6.14
N ALA A 502 -27.42 -25.15 -5.99
CA ALA A 502 -27.65 -23.89 -6.71
C ALA A 502 -27.97 -22.75 -5.68
N PRO A 503 -28.25 -21.49 -6.09
CA PRO A 503 -28.22 -20.34 -5.17
C PRO A 503 -29.53 -20.08 -4.39
N LEU A 504 -29.41 -19.37 -3.26
CA LEU A 504 -30.52 -18.66 -2.61
C LEU A 504 -30.12 -17.22 -2.27
N LEU A 505 -30.95 -16.27 -2.70
CA LEU A 505 -30.91 -14.86 -2.32
C LEU A 505 -31.61 -14.67 -0.96
N ALA A 506 -30.96 -13.98 -0.01
CA ALA A 506 -31.56 -13.11 1.03
C ALA A 506 -30.58 -12.88 2.19
N VAL A 507 -29.74 -11.85 2.11
CA VAL A 507 -29.09 -11.29 3.31
C VAL A 507 -30.05 -10.25 3.90
N SER A 508 -30.68 -10.62 5.02
CA SER A 508 -31.53 -9.69 5.78
C SER A 508 -30.68 -8.81 6.70
N PRO A 509 -30.94 -7.51 6.83
CA PRO A 509 -30.16 -6.62 7.71
C PRO A 509 -30.42 -6.92 9.19
N ALA A 510 -29.35 -6.96 9.99
CA ALA A 510 -29.46 -7.09 11.44
C ALA A 510 -29.93 -5.77 12.09
N PRO A 511 -30.79 -5.80 13.13
CA PRO A 511 -31.32 -4.59 13.75
C PRO A 511 -30.35 -4.01 14.79
N ALA A 512 -29.90 -2.77 14.58
CA ALA A 512 -29.22 -1.99 15.61
C ALA A 512 -30.26 -1.44 16.62
N LYS A 513 -30.07 -1.67 17.92
CA LYS A 513 -30.90 -1.06 18.97
C LYS A 513 -30.15 -0.89 20.30
N ALA A 514 -29.32 0.16 20.37
CA ALA A 514 -28.83 0.71 21.64
C ALA A 514 -29.74 1.88 22.04
N GLY A 515 -30.37 1.81 23.20
CA GLY A 515 -31.36 2.81 23.65
C GLY A 515 -30.70 4.00 24.35
N GLY A 516 -30.69 5.17 23.69
CA GLY A 516 -30.45 6.46 24.34
C GLY A 516 -31.78 7.14 24.66
N GLU A 517 -32.13 7.25 25.94
CA GLU A 517 -33.44 7.79 26.37
C GLU A 517 -33.47 9.34 26.29
N ALA A 518 -33.80 9.87 25.12
CA ALA A 518 -33.94 11.30 24.89
C ALA A 518 -35.25 11.83 25.51
N ARG A 519 -35.11 12.63 26.57
CA ARG A 519 -36.19 13.23 27.38
C ARG A 519 -37.07 14.18 26.54
N GLN A 520 -38.21 13.70 26.04
CA GLN A 520 -39.16 14.53 25.28
C GLN A 520 -39.77 15.64 26.14
N LEU A 521 -39.61 16.89 25.72
CA LEU A 521 -40.44 18.02 26.15
C LEU A 521 -41.61 18.15 25.17
N GLN A 522 -42.82 17.85 25.63
CA GLN A 522 -44.03 17.96 24.81
C GLN A 522 -44.46 19.42 24.66
N SER A 523 -44.14 20.04 23.52
CA SER A 523 -44.89 21.19 23.01
C SER A 523 -46.00 20.68 22.09
N VAL A 524 -47.25 20.78 22.54
CA VAL A 524 -48.41 20.42 21.71
C VAL A 524 -48.68 21.54 20.71
N ALA A 525 -47.93 21.53 19.61
CA ALA A 525 -48.20 22.39 18.46
C ALA A 525 -49.47 21.90 17.75
N THR A 526 -50.42 22.80 17.52
CA THR A 526 -51.64 22.51 16.75
C THR A 526 -51.27 21.96 15.38
N ALA A 527 -51.85 20.81 15.01
CA ALA A 527 -51.55 20.15 13.74
C ALA A 527 -51.93 21.08 12.56
N ALA A 528 -50.91 21.60 11.88
CA ALA A 528 -51.08 22.22 10.57
C ALA A 528 -51.59 21.18 9.57
N PRO A 529 -52.39 21.57 8.55
CA PRO A 529 -52.86 20.64 7.53
C PRO A 529 -51.66 20.00 6.83
N SER A 530 -51.57 18.67 6.90
CA SER A 530 -50.53 17.89 6.22
C SER A 530 -50.75 17.94 4.71
N VAL A 531 -50.01 18.82 4.04
CA VAL A 531 -49.87 18.81 2.57
C VAL A 531 -49.41 17.42 2.14
N HIS A 532 -50.05 16.83 1.12
CA HIS A 532 -49.68 15.48 0.71
C HIS A 532 -48.29 15.51 0.09
N ASN A 533 -47.49 14.45 0.29
CA ASN A 533 -46.12 14.42 -0.21
C ASN A 533 -46.04 14.58 -1.74
N ASP A 534 -47.09 14.19 -2.46
CA ASP A 534 -47.22 14.31 -3.91
C ASP A 534 -47.48 15.75 -4.39
N ASP A 535 -48.02 16.62 -3.53
CA ASP A 535 -48.25 18.05 -3.79
C ASP A 535 -46.97 18.91 -3.60
N LEU A 536 -45.91 18.34 -3.02
CA LEU A 536 -44.63 19.00 -2.81
C LEU A 536 -43.80 19.04 -4.10
N HIS A 537 -42.81 19.92 -4.19
CA HIS A 537 -42.04 20.10 -5.43
C HIS A 537 -41.02 18.97 -5.66
N ASP A 538 -40.83 18.57 -6.92
CA ASP A 538 -39.76 17.62 -7.26
C ASP A 538 -38.37 18.26 -7.12
N TRP A 539 -37.39 17.46 -6.68
CA TRP A 539 -36.01 17.92 -6.49
C TRP A 539 -35.33 18.21 -7.83
N THR A 540 -34.55 19.29 -7.89
CA THR A 540 -33.60 19.51 -8.98
C THR A 540 -32.35 18.67 -8.72
N VAL A 541 -32.06 17.73 -9.63
CA VAL A 541 -31.03 16.70 -9.44
C VAL A 541 -30.11 16.68 -10.65
N SER A 542 -28.79 16.84 -10.44
CA SER A 542 -27.82 16.73 -11.54
C SER A 542 -27.56 15.28 -11.94
N ALA A 543 -26.91 15.11 -13.11
CA ALA A 543 -26.18 13.88 -13.40
C ALA A 543 -25.13 13.61 -12.30
N TYR A 544 -24.77 12.34 -12.14
CA TYR A 544 -23.66 11.91 -11.30
C TYR A 544 -22.31 12.25 -11.93
N SER A 545 -21.32 12.58 -11.11
CA SER A 545 -19.91 12.75 -11.50
C SER A 545 -19.28 11.46 -12.03
N GLN A 546 -18.05 11.56 -12.56
CA GLN A 546 -17.14 10.41 -12.66
C GLN A 546 -16.96 9.75 -11.27
N CYS A 547 -16.60 8.46 -11.24
CA CYS A 547 -16.27 7.80 -9.98
C CYS A 547 -15.01 8.46 -9.40
N THR A 548 -14.99 8.68 -8.09
CA THR A 548 -13.83 9.25 -7.39
C THR A 548 -13.35 8.23 -6.36
N CYS A 549 -12.06 7.90 -6.41
CA CYS A 549 -11.52 6.64 -5.92
C CYS A 549 -10.18 6.85 -5.23
N LEU A 550 -9.90 6.14 -4.13
CA LEU A 550 -8.54 6.15 -3.56
C LEU A 550 -7.54 5.51 -4.53
N GLN A 551 -7.88 4.33 -5.05
CA GLN A 551 -7.06 3.55 -5.97
C GLN A 551 -7.93 3.01 -7.13
N GLN A 552 -7.31 2.48 -8.17
CA GLN A 552 -8.04 1.80 -9.25
C GLN A 552 -8.64 0.47 -8.78
N CYS A 553 -9.70 0.00 -9.46
CA CYS A 553 -10.41 -1.25 -9.12
C CYS A 553 -10.94 -1.38 -7.68
N THR A 554 -11.04 -0.28 -6.93
CA THR A 554 -11.71 -0.26 -5.63
C THR A 554 -13.18 0.14 -5.78
N GLU A 555 -13.92 0.05 -4.68
CA GLU A 555 -15.10 0.91 -4.52
C GLU A 555 -14.67 2.39 -4.43
N GLY A 556 -15.55 3.28 -4.88
CA GLY A 556 -15.41 4.73 -4.83
C GLY A 556 -16.79 5.38 -4.83
N MET A 557 -16.84 6.70 -5.00
CA MET A 557 -18.10 7.46 -4.92
C MET A 557 -18.34 8.35 -6.16
N GLN A 558 -19.59 8.39 -6.61
CA GLN A 558 -20.10 9.42 -7.53
C GLN A 558 -21.00 10.38 -6.77
N TYR A 559 -20.88 11.68 -7.06
CA TYR A 559 -21.63 12.75 -6.42
C TYR A 559 -22.54 13.50 -7.41
N ARG A 560 -23.61 14.10 -6.92
CA ARG A 560 -24.52 14.97 -7.68
C ARG A 560 -25.13 16.05 -6.79
N SER A 561 -25.43 17.21 -7.36
CA SER A 561 -26.20 18.23 -6.65
C SER A 561 -27.67 17.82 -6.58
N VAL A 562 -28.25 17.96 -5.38
CA VAL A 562 -29.67 17.72 -5.11
C VAL A 562 -30.21 18.93 -4.36
N THR A 563 -30.83 19.84 -5.11
CA THR A 563 -31.31 21.15 -4.64
C THR A 563 -32.83 21.22 -4.70
N CYS A 564 -33.43 21.86 -3.70
CA CYS A 564 -34.83 22.27 -3.73
C CYS A 564 -34.88 23.75 -4.15
N PRO A 565 -35.83 24.21 -4.99
CA PRO A 565 -35.95 25.61 -5.33
C PRO A 565 -36.18 26.49 -4.10
N SER A 566 -35.58 27.69 -4.08
CA SER A 566 -35.61 28.58 -2.93
C SER A 566 -37.03 29.01 -2.56
N GLY A 567 -37.43 28.76 -1.30
CA GLY A 567 -38.77 29.09 -0.80
C GLY A 567 -39.83 28.01 -1.03
N MET A 568 -39.46 26.85 -1.59
CA MET A 568 -40.36 25.70 -1.79
C MET A 568 -40.01 24.54 -0.86
N THR A 569 -41.01 23.71 -0.54
CA THR A 569 -40.82 22.42 0.14
C THR A 569 -40.85 21.32 -0.93
N CYS A 570 -39.85 20.44 -0.91
CA CYS A 570 -39.72 19.34 -1.88
C CYS A 570 -40.11 17.98 -1.30
N LYS A 571 -40.51 17.03 -2.16
CA LYS A 571 -40.99 15.69 -1.77
C LYS A 571 -39.98 14.91 -0.94
N GLU A 572 -40.44 14.14 0.04
CA GLU A 572 -39.62 13.17 0.77
C GLU A 572 -39.74 11.75 0.17
N PRO A 573 -38.70 10.90 0.29
CA PRO A 573 -37.37 11.18 0.81
C PRO A 573 -36.51 11.97 -0.20
N LYS A 574 -35.58 12.79 0.32
CA LYS A 574 -34.60 13.50 -0.51
C LYS A 574 -33.76 12.50 -1.34
N PRO A 575 -33.63 12.68 -2.67
CA PRO A 575 -32.76 11.84 -3.49
C PRO A 575 -31.31 11.83 -2.97
N PRO A 576 -30.62 10.68 -2.98
CA PRO A 576 -29.25 10.61 -2.47
C PRO A 576 -28.31 11.49 -3.29
N THR A 577 -27.47 12.28 -2.62
CA THR A 577 -26.44 13.15 -3.21
C THR A 577 -25.18 12.40 -3.64
N SER A 578 -25.01 11.17 -3.17
CA SER A 578 -23.90 10.28 -3.52
C SER A 578 -24.38 8.84 -3.74
N LYS A 579 -23.59 8.05 -4.47
CA LYS A 579 -23.73 6.60 -4.56
C LYS A 579 -22.35 5.96 -4.69
N ALA A 580 -22.24 4.70 -4.24
CA ALA A 580 -21.08 3.87 -4.53
C ALA A 580 -20.95 3.61 -6.04
N CYS A 581 -19.72 3.42 -6.48
CA CYS A 581 -19.33 3.00 -7.83
C CYS A 581 -18.09 2.11 -7.74
N GLN A 582 -17.89 1.26 -8.74
CA GLN A 582 -16.66 0.50 -8.91
C GLN A 582 -15.75 1.26 -9.89
N CYS A 583 -14.49 1.44 -9.51
CA CYS A 583 -13.50 2.20 -10.27
C CYS A 583 -12.87 1.33 -11.36
N GLY A 584 -12.66 1.86 -12.57
CA GLY A 584 -11.91 1.14 -13.61
C GLY A 584 -10.42 0.98 -13.29
N HIS A 585 -9.70 0.20 -14.11
CA HIS A 585 -8.24 0.27 -14.20
C HIS A 585 -7.82 1.47 -15.08
N CYS A 586 -6.70 2.13 -14.79
CA CYS A 586 -6.24 3.29 -15.59
C CYS A 586 -5.47 2.93 -16.86
N THR A 587 -5.46 1.65 -17.28
CA THR A 587 -4.88 1.25 -18.56
C THR A 587 -5.89 1.45 -19.71
N ASP A 588 -5.44 1.92 -20.87
CA ASP A 588 -6.23 1.90 -22.13
C ASP A 588 -6.23 0.49 -22.76
N CYS A 589 -5.97 -0.54 -21.96
CA CYS A 589 -5.99 -1.93 -22.39
C CYS A 589 -7.46 -2.37 -22.51
N LYS A 590 -8.09 -2.03 -23.65
CA LYS A 590 -9.48 -2.44 -24.00
C LYS A 590 -9.65 -3.95 -24.20
N ILE A 591 -8.66 -4.72 -23.76
CA ILE A 591 -8.60 -6.17 -23.81
C ILE A 591 -9.75 -6.81 -23.01
N GLU A 592 -10.16 -6.24 -21.88
CA GLU A 592 -11.21 -6.80 -21.02
C GLU A 592 -12.54 -6.95 -21.79
N ALA A 593 -12.98 -5.88 -22.46
CA ALA A 593 -14.18 -5.89 -23.30
C ALA A 593 -14.07 -6.87 -24.49
N VAL A 594 -12.86 -7.08 -25.03
CA VAL A 594 -12.61 -8.03 -26.12
C VAL A 594 -12.57 -9.48 -25.62
N LEU A 595 -12.03 -9.72 -24.42
CA LEU A 595 -12.05 -11.02 -23.73
C LEU A 595 -13.48 -11.41 -23.36
N LEU A 596 -14.27 -10.49 -22.81
CA LEU A 596 -15.70 -10.70 -22.55
C LEU A 596 -16.47 -10.97 -23.86
N GLY A 597 -16.16 -10.23 -24.94
CA GLY A 597 -16.68 -10.48 -26.28
C GLY A 597 -16.32 -11.87 -26.83
N LEU A 598 -15.10 -12.36 -26.56
CA LEU A 598 -14.68 -13.73 -26.88
C LEU A 598 -15.43 -14.77 -26.05
N VAL A 599 -15.58 -14.57 -24.73
CA VAL A 599 -16.37 -15.47 -23.87
C VAL A 599 -17.81 -15.59 -24.39
N VAL A 600 -18.48 -14.46 -24.69
CA VAL A 600 -19.86 -14.46 -25.20
C VAL A 600 -19.96 -15.11 -26.59
N THR A 601 -19.05 -14.80 -27.51
CA THR A 601 -19.08 -15.41 -28.86
C THR A 601 -18.74 -16.91 -28.84
N TYR A 602 -17.79 -17.35 -28.00
CA TYR A 602 -17.48 -18.77 -27.81
C TYR A 602 -18.60 -19.52 -27.09
N ALA A 603 -19.26 -18.93 -26.08
CA ALA A 603 -20.43 -19.55 -25.45
C ALA A 603 -21.58 -19.73 -26.46
N PHE A 604 -21.85 -18.70 -27.27
CA PHE A 604 -22.87 -18.77 -28.33
C PHE A 604 -22.53 -19.81 -29.41
N GLN A 605 -21.28 -19.83 -29.90
CA GLN A 605 -20.80 -20.83 -30.87
C GLN A 605 -20.85 -22.24 -30.30
N GLY A 606 -20.43 -22.42 -29.04
CA GLY A 606 -20.45 -23.68 -28.33
C GLY A 606 -21.85 -24.27 -28.24
N ALA A 607 -22.78 -23.51 -27.64
CA ALA A 607 -24.18 -23.91 -27.56
C ALA A 607 -24.80 -24.16 -28.95
N SER A 608 -24.52 -23.29 -29.93
CA SER A 608 -25.01 -23.43 -31.31
C SER A 608 -24.52 -24.70 -32.00
N CYS A 609 -23.25 -25.04 -31.86
CA CYS A 609 -22.66 -26.23 -32.45
C CYS A 609 -23.12 -27.51 -31.73
N LEU A 610 -23.36 -27.47 -30.42
CA LEU A 610 -24.00 -28.58 -29.70
C LEU A 610 -25.45 -28.79 -30.16
N LEU A 611 -26.25 -27.71 -30.29
CA LEU A 611 -27.62 -27.78 -30.80
C LEU A 611 -27.68 -28.32 -32.24
N LEU A 612 -26.77 -27.87 -33.12
CA LEU A 612 -26.63 -28.44 -34.46
C LEU A 612 -26.19 -29.91 -34.44
N GLY A 613 -25.25 -30.29 -33.56
CA GLY A 613 -24.82 -31.67 -33.40
C GLY A 613 -25.97 -32.59 -33.01
N VAL A 614 -26.76 -32.21 -32.01
CA VAL A 614 -27.97 -32.94 -31.58
C VAL A 614 -29.05 -32.93 -32.67
N ALA A 615 -29.24 -31.82 -33.38
CA ALA A 615 -30.22 -31.73 -34.46
C ALA A 615 -29.86 -32.65 -35.65
N PHE A 616 -28.59 -32.68 -36.08
CA PHE A 616 -28.15 -33.60 -37.13
C PHE A 616 -28.18 -35.06 -36.68
N TRP A 617 -27.81 -35.36 -35.42
CA TRP A 617 -27.91 -36.70 -34.83
C TRP A 617 -29.36 -37.18 -34.73
N SER A 618 -30.31 -36.28 -34.43
CA SER A 618 -31.74 -36.58 -34.48
C SER A 618 -32.27 -36.79 -35.91
N VAL A 619 -31.64 -36.19 -36.92
CA VAL A 619 -32.03 -36.35 -38.33
C VAL A 619 -31.47 -37.65 -38.93
N SER A 620 -30.27 -38.10 -38.54
CA SER A 620 -29.69 -39.35 -39.04
C SER A 620 -30.34 -40.63 -38.50
N TYR A 621 -31.20 -40.54 -37.49
CA TYR A 621 -32.09 -41.63 -37.07
C TYR A 621 -33.44 -41.69 -37.81
N LEU A 622 -33.83 -40.65 -38.57
CA LEU A 622 -35.06 -40.69 -39.36
C LEU A 622 -34.88 -41.59 -40.59
N ARG A 623 -35.82 -42.48 -40.86
CA ARG A 623 -35.83 -43.28 -42.09
C ARG A 623 -36.37 -42.46 -43.26
N GLU A 624 -36.09 -42.91 -44.48
CA GLU A 624 -36.59 -42.25 -45.69
C GLU A 624 -38.13 -42.23 -45.73
N ASP A 625 -38.78 -43.26 -45.18
CA ASP A 625 -40.24 -43.32 -45.01
C ASP A 625 -40.78 -42.20 -44.09
N ASP A 626 -40.11 -41.92 -42.97
CA ASP A 626 -40.51 -40.89 -41.99
C ASP A 626 -40.42 -39.46 -42.54
N LEU A 627 -39.65 -39.26 -43.62
CA LEU A 627 -39.55 -37.97 -44.32
C LEU A 627 -40.80 -37.65 -45.16
N SER A 628 -41.71 -38.61 -45.36
CA SER A 628 -42.99 -38.37 -46.05
C SER A 628 -44.02 -37.67 -45.14
N GLU A 629 -44.17 -38.12 -43.89
CA GLU A 629 -45.13 -37.56 -42.91
C GLU A 629 -44.51 -36.50 -41.98
N MET A 630 -43.80 -35.51 -42.54
CA MET A 630 -43.13 -34.47 -41.75
C MET A 630 -44.10 -33.65 -40.87
N ARG A 631 -44.13 -34.01 -39.57
CA ARG A 631 -44.75 -33.25 -38.48
C ARG A 631 -44.16 -31.83 -38.41
N PHE A 632 -44.91 -30.88 -37.86
CA PHE A 632 -44.48 -29.47 -37.78
C PHE A 632 -43.09 -29.28 -37.14
N GLY A 633 -42.77 -30.08 -36.11
CA GLY A 633 -41.45 -30.05 -35.45
C GLY A 633 -40.27 -30.40 -36.36
N THR A 634 -40.38 -31.39 -37.26
CA THR A 634 -39.28 -31.73 -38.18
C THR A 634 -39.11 -30.69 -39.28
N LYS A 635 -40.20 -30.02 -39.69
CA LYS A 635 -40.14 -28.85 -40.60
C LYS A 635 -39.42 -27.67 -39.95
N PHE A 636 -39.68 -27.39 -38.67
CA PHE A 636 -38.92 -26.38 -37.92
C PHE A 636 -37.45 -26.77 -37.75
N LEU A 637 -37.15 -28.03 -37.41
CA LEU A 637 -35.79 -28.55 -37.28
C LEU A 637 -35.00 -28.43 -38.59
N GLY A 638 -35.62 -28.76 -39.75
CA GLY A 638 -35.01 -28.59 -41.06
C GLY A 638 -34.74 -27.12 -41.41
N CYS A 639 -35.61 -26.20 -41.00
CA CYS A 639 -35.39 -24.75 -41.14
C CYS A 639 -34.21 -24.29 -40.26
N PHE A 640 -34.17 -24.72 -39.00
CA PHE A 640 -33.08 -24.44 -38.06
C PHE A 640 -31.73 -24.95 -38.58
N CYS A 641 -31.63 -26.24 -38.96
CA CYS A 641 -30.42 -26.83 -39.54
C CYS A 641 -29.94 -26.15 -40.83
N LYS A 642 -30.83 -25.44 -41.54
CA LYS A 642 -30.49 -24.69 -42.76
C LYS A 642 -30.06 -23.24 -42.50
N ALA A 643 -30.70 -22.55 -41.57
CA ALA A 643 -30.42 -21.14 -41.27
C ALA A 643 -29.32 -20.95 -40.21
N TRP A 644 -29.30 -21.78 -39.16
CA TRP A 644 -28.43 -21.62 -38.01
C TRP A 644 -26.92 -21.73 -38.33
N PRO A 645 -26.45 -22.62 -39.24
CA PRO A 645 -25.03 -22.64 -39.61
C PRO A 645 -24.53 -21.33 -40.23
N LEU A 646 -25.38 -20.56 -40.93
CA LEU A 646 -25.02 -19.25 -41.46
C LEU A 646 -24.77 -18.23 -40.34
N LEU A 647 -25.62 -18.26 -39.30
CA LEU A 647 -25.47 -17.42 -38.11
C LEU A 647 -24.19 -17.77 -37.34
N VAL A 648 -23.89 -19.06 -37.15
CA VAL A 648 -22.64 -19.51 -36.52
C VAL A 648 -21.43 -19.01 -37.29
N ARG A 649 -21.41 -19.10 -38.64
CA ARG A 649 -20.30 -18.55 -39.44
C ARG A 649 -20.14 -17.05 -39.28
N LEU A 650 -21.24 -16.28 -39.23
CA LEU A 650 -21.18 -14.83 -38.99
C LEU A 650 -20.50 -14.54 -37.65
N VAL A 651 -20.86 -15.25 -36.59
CA VAL A 651 -20.21 -15.09 -35.28
C VAL A 651 -18.75 -15.54 -35.31
N VAL A 652 -18.37 -16.57 -36.10
CA VAL A 652 -16.95 -16.95 -36.30
C VAL A 652 -16.13 -15.82 -36.93
N TYR A 653 -16.70 -14.99 -37.81
CA TYR A 653 -16.01 -13.78 -38.30
C TYR A 653 -15.85 -12.71 -37.22
N VAL A 654 -16.81 -12.54 -36.31
CA VAL A 654 -16.68 -11.63 -35.16
C VAL A 654 -15.60 -12.12 -34.20
N THR A 655 -15.58 -13.41 -33.89
CA THR A 655 -14.50 -14.06 -33.12
C THR A 655 -13.15 -13.88 -33.82
N LEU A 656 -13.04 -14.06 -35.15
CA LEU A 656 -11.79 -13.83 -35.88
C LEU A 656 -11.27 -12.39 -35.70
N LEU A 657 -12.16 -11.38 -35.73
CA LEU A 657 -11.76 -9.98 -35.50
C LEU A 657 -11.23 -9.77 -34.07
N PHE A 658 -11.86 -10.38 -33.06
CA PHE A 658 -11.36 -10.35 -31.68
C PHE A 658 -10.03 -11.09 -31.51
N VAL A 659 -9.87 -12.27 -32.13
CA VAL A 659 -8.61 -13.02 -32.11
C VAL A 659 -7.50 -12.17 -32.73
N LEU A 660 -7.70 -11.65 -33.95
CA LEU A 660 -6.73 -10.78 -34.63
C LEU A 660 -6.40 -9.52 -33.83
N TYR A 661 -7.39 -8.92 -33.16
CA TYR A 661 -7.17 -7.78 -32.27
C TYR A 661 -6.24 -8.15 -31.11
N ILE A 662 -6.51 -9.24 -30.38
CA ILE A 662 -5.64 -9.70 -29.29
C ILE A 662 -4.25 -10.08 -29.82
N SER A 663 -4.16 -10.83 -30.93
CA SER A 663 -2.88 -11.16 -31.56
C SER A 663 -2.07 -9.91 -31.91
N PHE A 664 -2.71 -8.85 -32.42
CA PHE A 664 -2.04 -7.60 -32.77
C PHE A 664 -1.70 -6.71 -31.56
N ALA A 665 -2.52 -6.73 -30.50
CA ALA A 665 -2.25 -5.94 -29.28
C ALA A 665 -1.14 -6.55 -28.40
N VAL A 666 -0.82 -7.85 -28.58
CA VAL A 666 -0.01 -8.63 -27.63
C VAL A 666 1.23 -9.28 -28.27
N ILE A 667 1.21 -9.67 -29.55
CA ILE A 667 2.34 -10.37 -30.19
C ILE A 667 3.39 -9.39 -30.77
N PRO A 668 3.04 -8.40 -31.61
CA PRO A 668 4.00 -7.38 -32.04
C PRO A 668 4.05 -6.24 -31.01
N GLY A 669 5.21 -6.08 -30.35
CA GLY A 669 5.49 -4.93 -29.48
C GLY A 669 5.58 -3.63 -30.27
N THR A 670 4.43 -3.04 -30.58
CA THR A 670 4.27 -1.91 -31.51
C THR A 670 4.42 -0.53 -30.86
N GLY A 671 4.73 -0.45 -29.56
CA GLY A 671 4.70 0.80 -28.79
C GLY A 671 3.29 1.26 -28.40
N TYR A 672 2.25 0.67 -29.00
CA TYR A 672 0.86 1.13 -28.86
C TYR A 672 0.13 0.49 -27.66
N MET A 673 0.61 -0.68 -27.20
CA MET A 673 -0.07 -1.54 -26.21
C MET A 673 0.92 -2.23 -25.26
N ASP A 674 2.07 -1.63 -24.98
CA ASP A 674 3.21 -2.31 -24.34
C ASP A 674 2.86 -2.94 -22.97
N LEU A 675 1.94 -2.36 -22.19
CA LEU A 675 1.45 -2.99 -20.94
C LEU A 675 0.60 -4.23 -21.17
N CYS A 676 -0.23 -4.26 -22.22
CA CYS A 676 -0.98 -5.45 -22.58
C CYS A 676 -0.02 -6.58 -23.01
N SER A 677 1.15 -6.23 -23.55
CA SER A 677 2.20 -7.20 -23.92
C SER A 677 3.03 -7.71 -22.72
N SER A 678 3.06 -6.99 -21.58
CA SER A 678 3.81 -7.43 -20.40
C SER A 678 3.09 -8.47 -19.54
N VAL A 679 1.81 -8.72 -19.81
CA VAL A 679 0.99 -9.72 -19.09
C VAL A 679 1.25 -11.12 -19.67
N GLU A 680 2.10 -11.92 -19.01
CA GLU A 680 2.48 -13.25 -19.48
C GLU A 680 1.26 -14.16 -19.75
N SER A 681 0.25 -14.14 -18.89
CA SER A 681 -0.98 -14.93 -19.06
C SER A 681 -1.80 -14.51 -20.29
N LEU A 682 -1.83 -13.23 -20.64
CA LEU A 682 -2.51 -12.72 -21.82
C LEU A 682 -1.76 -13.09 -23.12
N TRP A 683 -0.43 -13.07 -23.10
CA TRP A 683 0.41 -13.55 -24.21
C TRP A 683 0.22 -15.05 -24.44
N LEU A 684 0.16 -15.82 -23.35
CA LEU A 684 -0.14 -17.25 -23.34
C LEU A 684 -1.53 -17.53 -23.96
N LEU A 685 -2.55 -16.80 -23.50
CA LEU A 685 -3.92 -16.90 -23.97
C LEU A 685 -4.03 -16.53 -25.46
N ALA A 686 -3.40 -15.44 -25.88
CA ALA A 686 -3.36 -14.98 -27.28
C ALA A 686 -2.83 -16.07 -28.21
N ILE A 687 -1.74 -16.76 -27.82
CA ILE A 687 -1.17 -17.86 -28.59
C ILE A 687 -2.09 -19.08 -28.60
N VAL A 688 -2.62 -19.51 -27.45
CA VAL A 688 -3.54 -20.67 -27.37
C VAL A 688 -4.77 -20.45 -28.23
N ILE A 689 -5.42 -19.28 -28.12
CA ILE A 689 -6.58 -18.89 -28.90
C ILE A 689 -6.24 -18.85 -30.40
N SER A 690 -5.12 -18.23 -30.79
CA SER A 690 -4.69 -18.14 -32.19
C SER A 690 -4.44 -19.53 -32.81
N VAL A 691 -3.73 -20.41 -32.10
CA VAL A 691 -3.43 -21.78 -32.55
C VAL A 691 -4.71 -22.62 -32.64
N CYS A 692 -5.59 -22.56 -31.64
CA CYS A 692 -6.86 -23.26 -31.68
C CYS A 692 -7.77 -22.76 -32.81
N PHE A 693 -7.82 -21.45 -33.07
CA PHE A 693 -8.58 -20.89 -34.19
C PHE A 693 -8.04 -21.36 -35.55
N VAL A 694 -6.71 -21.37 -35.74
CA VAL A 694 -6.09 -21.88 -36.98
C VAL A 694 -6.39 -23.37 -37.18
N LEU A 695 -6.38 -24.18 -36.11
CA LEU A 695 -6.75 -25.60 -36.17
C LEU A 695 -8.23 -25.82 -36.48
N GLN A 696 -9.13 -24.99 -35.93
CA GLN A 696 -10.57 -25.00 -36.26
C GLN A 696 -10.82 -24.64 -37.72
N LEU A 697 -10.15 -23.59 -38.22
CA LEU A 697 -10.25 -23.14 -39.61
C LEU A 697 -9.73 -24.22 -40.58
N ALA A 698 -8.59 -24.86 -40.26
CA ALA A 698 -8.06 -25.99 -41.02
C ALA A 698 -9.02 -27.19 -41.02
N ALA A 699 -9.60 -27.55 -39.87
CA ALA A 699 -10.61 -28.61 -39.77
C ALA A 699 -11.88 -28.29 -40.60
N GLY A 700 -12.33 -27.03 -40.59
CA GLY A 700 -13.44 -26.57 -41.43
C GLY A 700 -13.15 -26.74 -42.93
N ILE A 701 -11.95 -26.35 -43.39
CA ILE A 701 -11.52 -26.52 -44.80
C ILE A 701 -11.38 -28.01 -45.18
N VAL A 702 -11.01 -28.88 -44.24
CA VAL A 702 -11.00 -30.33 -44.48
C VAL A 702 -12.43 -30.89 -44.60
N MET A 703 -13.38 -30.41 -43.79
CA MET A 703 -14.76 -30.86 -43.84
C MET A 703 -15.51 -30.38 -45.09
N THR A 704 -15.26 -29.17 -45.61
CA THR A 704 -15.88 -28.70 -46.87
C THR A 704 -15.49 -29.53 -48.10
N ARG A 705 -14.42 -30.34 -48.01
CA ARG A 705 -13.99 -31.28 -49.07
C ARG A 705 -14.62 -32.67 -48.96
N LYS A 706 -15.28 -33.02 -47.85
CA LYS A 706 -16.04 -34.26 -47.74
C LYS A 706 -17.38 -34.11 -48.49
N PRO A 707 -17.90 -35.17 -49.14
CA PRO A 707 -19.23 -35.13 -49.72
C PRO A 707 -20.26 -34.87 -48.61
N MET A 708 -21.09 -33.84 -48.78
CA MET A 708 -22.20 -33.58 -47.88
C MET A 708 -23.27 -34.67 -48.03
N PRO A 709 -23.99 -35.04 -46.95
CA PRO A 709 -25.09 -36.00 -47.06
C PRO A 709 -26.18 -35.45 -48.00
N PRO A 710 -26.88 -36.31 -48.78
CA PRO A 710 -27.71 -35.87 -49.89
C PRO A 710 -28.86 -34.95 -49.48
N TRP A 711 -29.40 -35.09 -48.26
CA TRP A 711 -30.43 -34.21 -47.71
C TRP A 711 -29.96 -32.77 -47.42
N LEU A 712 -28.65 -32.50 -47.43
CA LEU A 712 -28.07 -31.16 -47.26
C LEU A 712 -27.68 -30.49 -48.60
N HIS A 713 -27.77 -31.21 -49.73
CA HIS A 713 -27.40 -30.67 -51.04
C HIS A 713 -28.38 -29.59 -51.51
N ASN A 714 -27.99 -28.33 -51.32
CA ASN A 714 -28.66 -27.21 -51.98
C ASN A 714 -28.34 -27.21 -53.48
N SER A 715 -29.35 -27.12 -54.34
CA SER A 715 -29.15 -26.95 -55.78
C SER A 715 -28.46 -25.61 -56.07
N VAL A 716 -27.24 -25.70 -56.65
CA VAL A 716 -26.33 -24.55 -56.76
C VAL A 716 -26.78 -23.60 -57.88
N LYS A 717 -27.68 -22.68 -57.54
CA LYS A 717 -28.03 -21.55 -58.41
C LYS A 717 -26.81 -20.62 -58.56
N LYS A 718 -26.21 -20.64 -59.75
CA LYS A 718 -25.15 -19.70 -60.15
C LYS A 718 -25.73 -18.29 -60.24
N GLY A 719 -25.17 -17.34 -59.50
CA GLY A 719 -25.67 -15.97 -59.42
C GLY A 719 -24.94 -15.14 -58.35
N LEU A 720 -25.21 -13.83 -58.30
CA LEU A 720 -24.45 -12.85 -57.49
C LEU A 720 -24.29 -13.24 -56.01
N ALA A 721 -25.34 -13.79 -55.40
CA ALA A 721 -25.33 -14.25 -54.01
C ALA A 721 -24.27 -15.35 -53.74
N THR A 722 -23.91 -16.17 -54.73
CA THR A 722 -22.84 -17.17 -54.60
C THR A 722 -21.45 -16.53 -54.59
N LEU A 723 -21.27 -15.35 -55.22
CA LEU A 723 -20.02 -14.60 -55.21
C LEU A 723 -19.87 -13.79 -53.90
N LEU A 724 -20.93 -13.11 -53.45
CA LEU A 724 -20.95 -12.46 -52.13
C LEU A 724 -20.77 -13.45 -50.97
N MET A 725 -21.36 -14.65 -51.07
CA MET A 725 -21.18 -15.72 -50.08
C MET A 725 -19.89 -16.53 -50.29
N ALA A 726 -19.05 -16.25 -51.29
CA ALA A 726 -17.82 -17.01 -51.52
C ALA A 726 -16.85 -17.00 -50.32
N PRO A 727 -16.48 -15.85 -49.71
CA PRO A 727 -15.69 -15.86 -48.48
C PRO A 727 -16.41 -16.57 -47.33
N ILE A 728 -17.71 -16.31 -47.14
CA ILE A 728 -18.53 -16.95 -46.08
C ILE A 728 -18.61 -18.48 -46.25
N ARG A 729 -18.43 -19.00 -47.48
CA ARG A 729 -18.33 -20.43 -47.79
C ARG A 729 -16.93 -21.02 -47.67
N ALA A 730 -15.88 -20.20 -47.60
CA ALA A 730 -14.51 -20.67 -47.43
C ALA A 730 -14.19 -21.13 -45.99
N ILE A 731 -14.96 -20.65 -45.00
CA ILE A 731 -14.80 -20.98 -43.58
C ILE A 731 -15.99 -21.82 -43.09
N GLY A 732 -15.72 -23.09 -42.77
CA GLY A 732 -16.67 -24.05 -42.19
C GLY A 732 -17.55 -24.80 -43.20
N PRO A 733 -18.00 -26.04 -42.85
CA PRO A 733 -18.88 -26.87 -43.68
C PRO A 733 -20.26 -26.23 -43.88
#